data_AF-A0A0M4DNB5-F1
#
_entry.id   AF-A0A0M4DNB5-F1
#
_cell.length_a   1.000
_cell.length_b   1.000
_cell.length_c   1.000
_cell.angle_alpha   90.00
_cell.angle_beta   90.00
_cell.angle_gamma   90.00
#
_symmetry.space_group_name_H-M   'P 1'
#
loop_
_entity.id
_entity.type
_entity.pdbx_description
1 polymer ?
#
loop_
_entity_poly.entity_id
_entity_poly.type
_entity_poly.pdbx_seq_one_letter_code
_entity_poly.pdbx_strand_id
1 'polypeptide(L)'
;MRTRSTAPHAFRSRTVAALSALVMGASLAIALPGQASAAAPRVDNPYIGATPYVNVDWSARAAAEPGGDVIADEPSFVWMDRIAAIGGTPGARGLRAHLDTALSQGADLFQVVIYNLPGRDCAALASNGELGPTELGRYKSDYIDPIAEILGDPAYADLRIVTLIEPDSLPNLVTNAGGTAGSTPECATMKANGNYEKGIGYALHTLGAIPNVYNYVDAAHHGWLGWDSNFVPAAEQFKKAATVEGASVSDVHGFIVNTANYSALKEPHFKVTDSVNGTTVRQSSWVDWNYYVDELSFAQALRTELVRQGFASDIGMLIDTARNGWGGPNRPAGPGPLTSVDAYVDGSRTDRRIHAGNWCNQSGAGIGERPTTAPEPGIDAYVWAKPPGESDGSSEPIDNDEGKGFDRMCDPTYTGNGRNGFNLTGALPDSPVAGHWFSGQFQELLRNANPPLGGGSGGGSDTEAPTVPTGLRVTAKSSSSVTLAWTASTDNRAVTGYDILRGGVLVGSTASTSFTDSGLGASSSYSYTVRAKDAAGNVSAASAALPVTTDGGSTGTGALKVQYRNTDSSPTDNQIRMSLQVVNTGTSAVDLSQVTVRYWFTPEAGASTFSTSCDYAVRGCGTVTHTVRPASAPAPGASHYLEAGFSGGTLAAGASTGEIQLRLNKSDWSPFQEADDYSRATNTAYADASRIGVYVGSTLAWGTAP
;
A
#
# COMPACT_ATOMS: atom_id res chain seq x y z
N MET A 1 -14.57 84.14 -48.53
CA MET A 1 -15.52 85.00 -47.78
C MET A 1 -16.40 84.07 -46.95
N ARG A 2 -16.27 84.11 -45.60
CA ARG A 2 -17.31 84.59 -44.65
C ARG A 2 -18.66 83.89 -44.90
N THR A 3 -19.31 83.18 -43.97
CA THR A 3 -19.46 83.35 -42.51
C THR A 3 -20.28 82.14 -42.00
N ARG A 4 -19.97 81.52 -40.84
CA ARG A 4 -20.68 81.66 -39.53
C ARG A 4 -22.21 81.59 -39.67
N SER A 5 -22.99 80.78 -38.96
CA SER A 5 -23.01 80.30 -37.56
C SER A 5 -24.51 80.32 -37.20
N THR A 6 -25.01 79.37 -36.39
CA THR A 6 -25.79 79.60 -35.15
C THR A 6 -26.73 78.43 -34.86
N ALA A 7 -26.49 77.77 -33.72
CA ALA A 7 -27.51 77.08 -32.93
C ALA A 7 -28.39 78.14 -32.21
N PRO A 8 -29.54 77.81 -31.55
CA PRO A 8 -29.47 77.16 -30.23
C PRO A 8 -30.75 76.42 -29.71
N HIS A 9 -30.59 75.78 -28.53
CA HIS A 9 -31.57 75.60 -27.42
C HIS A 9 -32.88 74.79 -27.66
N ALA A 10 -33.46 74.05 -26.69
CA ALA A 10 -33.12 73.62 -25.34
C ALA A 10 -34.16 72.56 -24.89
N PHE A 11 -33.75 71.77 -23.89
CA PHE A 11 -34.47 70.81 -23.04
C PHE A 11 -35.98 71.02 -22.78
N ARG A 12 -36.73 69.90 -22.72
CA ARG A 12 -37.46 69.46 -21.50
C ARG A 12 -38.05 68.04 -21.60
N SER A 13 -37.76 67.22 -20.59
CA SER A 13 -38.33 65.89 -20.31
C SER A 13 -39.84 65.93 -20.03
N ARG A 14 -40.55 64.84 -20.36
CA ARG A 14 -41.37 64.05 -19.41
C ARG A 14 -41.92 62.75 -20.04
N THR A 15 -41.58 61.65 -19.36
CA THR A 15 -42.23 60.33 -19.20
C THR A 15 -43.71 60.18 -19.62
N VAL A 16 -44.09 59.07 -20.26
CA VAL A 16 -44.70 57.84 -19.68
C VAL A 16 -45.11 56.88 -20.82
N ALA A 17 -44.98 55.58 -20.55
CA ALA A 17 -45.14 54.41 -21.42
C ALA A 17 -46.55 54.14 -21.99
N ALA A 18 -46.60 53.42 -23.12
CA ALA A 18 -47.49 52.26 -23.29
C ALA A 18 -47.06 51.39 -24.49
N LEU A 19 -47.21 50.08 -24.29
CA LEU A 19 -46.80 48.93 -25.08
C LEU A 19 -47.45 48.78 -26.48
N SER A 20 -46.74 48.00 -27.31
CA SER A 20 -47.22 46.97 -28.25
C SER A 20 -47.07 47.26 -29.74
N ALA A 21 -46.06 46.65 -30.37
CA ALA A 21 -46.22 45.85 -31.60
C ALA A 21 -44.91 45.11 -31.91
N LEU A 22 -44.95 43.79 -31.80
CA LEU A 22 -43.90 42.88 -32.23
C LEU A 22 -43.88 42.85 -33.77
N VAL A 23 -42.82 43.36 -34.39
CA VAL A 23 -42.53 43.16 -35.82
C VAL A 23 -41.24 42.37 -35.91
N MET A 24 -41.33 41.11 -36.34
CA MET A 24 -40.18 40.31 -36.75
C MET A 24 -39.61 40.92 -38.04
N GLY A 25 -38.53 41.70 -37.90
CA GLY A 25 -37.67 42.11 -39.00
C GLY A 25 -36.44 41.22 -39.02
N ALA A 26 -36.30 40.41 -40.06
CA ALA A 26 -35.08 39.69 -40.37
C ALA A 26 -34.00 40.70 -40.79
N SER A 27 -33.05 40.97 -39.89
CA SER A 27 -31.89 41.80 -40.17
C SER A 27 -30.74 40.92 -40.65
N LEU A 28 -30.38 41.08 -41.92
CA LEU A 28 -29.17 40.55 -42.53
C LEU A 28 -27.94 41.14 -41.79
N ALA A 29 -27.35 40.38 -40.87
CA ALA A 29 -26.12 40.78 -40.18
C ALA A 29 -24.93 40.59 -41.13
N ILE A 30 -24.39 41.72 -41.61
CA ILE A 30 -23.09 41.78 -42.25
C ILE A 30 -22.06 41.42 -41.17
N ALA A 31 -21.45 40.25 -41.27
CA ALA A 31 -20.32 39.86 -40.43
C ALA A 31 -19.12 40.76 -40.78
N LEU A 32 -18.84 41.72 -39.91
CA LEU A 32 -17.52 42.33 -39.84
C LEU A 32 -16.52 41.23 -39.44
N PRO A 33 -15.27 41.23 -39.94
CA PRO A 33 -14.27 40.28 -39.49
C PRO A 33 -14.09 40.51 -37.98
N GLY A 34 -14.49 39.51 -37.20
CA GLY A 34 -14.28 39.52 -35.76
C GLY A 34 -12.79 39.70 -35.48
N GLN A 35 -12.49 40.69 -34.64
CA GLN A 35 -11.20 40.79 -33.99
C GLN A 35 -10.87 39.42 -33.40
N ALA A 36 -9.68 38.90 -33.71
CA ALA A 36 -9.14 37.72 -33.04
C ALA A 36 -9.27 37.97 -31.53
N SER A 37 -10.09 37.17 -30.86
CA SER A 37 -10.12 37.16 -29.41
C SER A 37 -8.69 36.90 -28.96
N ALA A 38 -8.09 37.82 -28.21
CA ALA A 38 -6.82 37.57 -27.58
C ALA A 38 -6.98 36.26 -26.78
N ALA A 39 -6.07 35.30 -27.00
CA ALA A 39 -6.05 34.07 -26.22
C ALA A 39 -6.06 34.44 -24.73
N ALA A 40 -6.81 33.69 -23.93
CA ALA A 40 -6.80 33.90 -22.49
C ALA A 40 -5.35 33.80 -21.99
N PRO A 41 -4.91 34.68 -21.08
CA PRO A 41 -3.56 34.59 -20.54
C PRO A 41 -3.36 33.25 -19.85
N ARG A 42 -2.12 32.70 -19.92
CA ARG A 42 -1.76 31.49 -19.18
C ARG A 42 -2.13 31.64 -17.71
N VAL A 43 -2.87 30.66 -17.20
CA VAL A 43 -3.11 30.54 -15.76
C VAL A 43 -1.81 30.17 -15.01
N ASP A 44 -1.75 30.50 -13.73
CA ASP A 44 -0.58 30.24 -12.87
C ASP A 44 -0.29 28.74 -12.72
N ASN A 45 -1.29 27.93 -12.41
CA ASN A 45 -1.16 26.46 -12.34
C ASN A 45 -2.18 25.81 -13.28
N PRO A 46 -1.73 25.12 -14.36
CA PRO A 46 -2.63 24.55 -15.37
C PRO A 46 -3.51 23.41 -14.84
N TYR A 47 -3.17 22.81 -13.70
CA TYR A 47 -3.92 21.71 -13.08
C TYR A 47 -5.10 22.18 -12.23
N ILE A 48 -5.14 23.46 -11.79
CA ILE A 48 -6.23 23.95 -10.94
C ILE A 48 -7.55 23.98 -11.69
N GLY A 49 -8.52 23.22 -11.18
CA GLY A 49 -9.87 23.12 -11.74
C GLY A 49 -9.94 22.47 -13.11
N ALA A 50 -8.88 21.76 -13.52
CA ALA A 50 -8.82 21.07 -14.79
C ALA A 50 -9.37 19.63 -14.69
N THR A 51 -9.92 19.14 -15.80
CA THR A 51 -10.24 17.74 -16.06
C THR A 51 -9.14 17.16 -16.96
N PRO A 52 -8.26 16.30 -16.42
CA PRO A 52 -7.14 15.76 -17.20
C PRO A 52 -7.59 14.69 -18.19
N TYR A 53 -6.88 14.63 -19.31
CA TYR A 53 -6.98 13.53 -20.28
C TYR A 53 -6.54 12.21 -19.67
N VAL A 54 -7.35 11.16 -19.87
CA VAL A 54 -7.00 9.77 -19.55
C VAL A 54 -6.52 9.09 -20.82
N ASN A 55 -5.28 8.62 -20.81
CA ASN A 55 -4.70 7.94 -21.98
C ASN A 55 -5.39 6.59 -22.22
N VAL A 56 -6.28 6.52 -23.20
CA VAL A 56 -7.07 5.32 -23.52
C VAL A 56 -6.23 4.11 -23.93
N ASP A 57 -5.04 4.33 -24.52
CA ASP A 57 -4.16 3.24 -24.95
C ASP A 57 -3.49 2.58 -23.74
N TRP A 58 -3.10 3.38 -22.73
CA TRP A 58 -2.58 2.88 -21.46
C TRP A 58 -3.69 2.30 -20.57
N SER A 59 -4.80 3.01 -20.44
CA SER A 59 -5.99 2.61 -19.67
C SER A 59 -6.47 1.22 -20.08
N ALA A 60 -6.53 0.93 -21.38
CA ALA A 60 -6.91 -0.40 -21.88
C ALA A 60 -5.92 -1.50 -21.46
N ARG A 61 -4.62 -1.21 -21.39
CA ARG A 61 -3.61 -2.17 -20.92
C ARG A 61 -3.70 -2.38 -19.41
N ALA A 62 -3.85 -1.31 -18.65
CA ALA A 62 -4.04 -1.36 -17.21
C ALA A 62 -5.31 -2.17 -16.84
N ALA A 63 -6.44 -1.87 -17.47
CA ALA A 63 -7.71 -2.58 -17.22
C ALA A 63 -7.68 -4.06 -17.65
N ALA A 64 -6.78 -4.45 -18.55
CA ALA A 64 -6.61 -5.84 -18.96
C ALA A 64 -5.84 -6.68 -17.92
N GLU A 65 -5.13 -6.04 -16.99
CA GLU A 65 -4.42 -6.70 -15.91
C GLU A 65 -5.35 -6.99 -14.73
N PRO A 66 -5.21 -8.14 -14.04
CA PRO A 66 -5.94 -8.41 -12.80
C PRO A 66 -5.77 -7.28 -11.77
N GLY A 67 -6.90 -6.65 -11.40
CA GLY A 67 -6.95 -5.56 -10.43
C GLY A 67 -6.40 -4.21 -10.94
N GLY A 68 -6.08 -4.09 -12.22
CA GLY A 68 -5.57 -2.85 -12.80
C GLY A 68 -6.66 -1.81 -13.14
N ASP A 69 -7.93 -2.22 -13.14
CA ASP A 69 -9.09 -1.34 -13.30
C ASP A 69 -9.12 -0.20 -12.26
N VAL A 70 -8.61 -0.45 -11.06
CA VAL A 70 -8.58 0.52 -9.96
C VAL A 70 -7.68 1.74 -10.22
N ILE A 71 -6.81 1.68 -11.23
CA ILE A 71 -5.99 2.81 -11.68
C ILE A 71 -6.15 3.12 -13.17
N ALA A 72 -6.96 2.36 -13.91
CA ALA A 72 -7.05 2.48 -15.36
C ALA A 72 -7.63 3.84 -15.81
N ASP A 73 -8.36 4.54 -14.94
CA ASP A 73 -8.94 5.86 -15.19
C ASP A 73 -8.03 7.02 -14.71
N GLU A 74 -6.83 6.73 -14.22
CA GLU A 74 -5.88 7.76 -13.80
C GLU A 74 -5.18 8.41 -15.00
N PRO A 75 -4.97 9.74 -14.99
CA PRO A 75 -4.30 10.43 -16.09
C PRO A 75 -2.79 10.14 -16.08
N SER A 76 -2.26 9.82 -17.26
CA SER A 76 -0.82 9.62 -17.49
C SER A 76 -0.35 10.45 -18.68
N PHE A 77 0.93 10.81 -18.72
CA PHE A 77 1.48 11.51 -19.87
C PHE A 77 1.50 10.60 -21.11
N VAL A 78 1.36 11.22 -22.28
CA VAL A 78 1.63 10.61 -23.59
C VAL A 78 3.10 10.85 -23.96
N TRP A 79 3.83 9.83 -24.39
CA TRP A 79 5.26 9.96 -24.70
C TRP A 79 5.52 10.10 -26.19
N MET A 80 6.12 11.22 -26.59
CA MET A 80 6.71 11.39 -27.93
C MET A 80 8.17 10.96 -27.88
N ASP A 81 8.42 9.65 -27.80
CA ASP A 81 9.77 9.08 -27.67
C ASP A 81 10.51 8.92 -29.01
N ARG A 82 9.89 9.32 -30.13
CA ARG A 82 10.43 9.26 -31.49
C ARG A 82 9.56 10.07 -32.46
N ILE A 83 10.10 10.42 -33.63
CA ILE A 83 9.39 11.10 -34.72
C ILE A 83 8.15 10.30 -35.13
N ALA A 84 8.25 8.98 -35.22
CA ALA A 84 7.11 8.13 -35.60
C ALA A 84 5.93 8.22 -34.61
N ALA A 85 6.17 8.51 -33.32
CA ALA A 85 5.11 8.64 -32.32
C ALA A 85 4.21 9.88 -32.57
N ILE A 86 4.71 10.89 -33.28
CA ILE A 86 3.92 12.08 -33.64
C ILE A 86 2.75 11.68 -34.55
N GLY A 87 3.03 10.87 -35.58
CA GLY A 87 2.04 10.33 -36.51
C GLY A 87 1.29 9.09 -36.01
N GLY A 88 1.84 8.42 -34.98
CA GLY A 88 1.35 7.15 -34.45
C GLY A 88 2.07 5.95 -35.05
N THR A 89 2.06 4.84 -34.32
CA THR A 89 2.68 3.56 -34.73
C THR A 89 1.64 2.45 -34.80
N PRO A 90 1.95 1.29 -35.41
CA PRO A 90 1.06 0.13 -35.30
C PRO A 90 0.80 -0.21 -33.82
N GLY A 91 -0.43 0.00 -33.36
CA GLY A 91 -0.84 -0.28 -31.98
C GLY A 91 -0.73 0.88 -30.98
N ALA A 92 -0.37 2.09 -31.41
CA ALA A 92 -0.41 3.29 -30.57
C ALA A 92 -0.82 4.54 -31.36
N ARG A 93 -1.62 5.41 -30.74
CA ARG A 93 -2.10 6.65 -31.37
C ARG A 93 -0.98 7.67 -31.58
N GLY A 94 -1.13 8.49 -32.60
CA GLY A 94 -0.32 9.70 -32.78
C GLY A 94 -0.79 10.84 -31.89
N LEU A 95 0.01 11.91 -31.82
CA LEU A 95 -0.27 13.09 -30.98
C LEU A 95 -1.65 13.71 -31.27
N ARG A 96 -1.97 13.91 -32.55
CA ARG A 96 -3.25 14.49 -32.98
C ARG A 96 -4.45 13.65 -32.52
N ALA A 97 -4.35 12.32 -32.69
CA ALA A 97 -5.40 11.40 -32.27
C ALA A 97 -5.59 11.40 -30.74
N HIS A 98 -4.53 11.60 -29.97
CA HIS A 98 -4.63 11.77 -28.52
C HIS A 98 -5.35 13.08 -28.15
N LEU A 99 -5.01 14.20 -28.78
CA LEU A 99 -5.68 15.48 -28.54
C LEU A 99 -7.17 15.44 -28.93
N ASP A 100 -7.50 14.84 -30.07
CA ASP A 100 -8.90 14.63 -30.47
C ASP A 100 -9.67 13.77 -29.45
N THR A 101 -8.98 12.77 -28.87
CA THR A 101 -9.56 11.93 -27.82
C THR A 101 -9.76 12.72 -26.53
N ALA A 102 -8.82 13.60 -26.16
CA ALA A 102 -8.97 14.48 -25.00
C ALA A 102 -10.20 15.37 -25.12
N LEU A 103 -10.40 16.00 -26.29
CA LEU A 103 -11.62 16.77 -26.56
C LEU A 103 -12.88 15.89 -26.46
N SER A 104 -12.83 14.65 -26.98
CA SER A 104 -13.98 13.72 -26.90
C SER A 104 -14.32 13.27 -25.48
N GLN A 105 -13.33 13.23 -24.58
CA GLN A 105 -13.51 12.97 -23.15
C GLN A 105 -14.06 14.18 -22.39
N GLY A 106 -14.08 15.37 -23.02
CA GLY A 106 -14.35 16.62 -22.33
C GLY A 106 -13.22 17.06 -21.40
N ALA A 107 -12.00 16.57 -21.63
CA ALA A 107 -10.81 17.02 -20.92
C ALA A 107 -10.46 18.46 -21.34
N ASP A 108 -9.94 19.24 -20.40
CA ASP A 108 -9.39 20.58 -20.64
C ASP A 108 -7.90 20.67 -20.26
N LEU A 109 -7.27 19.54 -19.91
CA LEU A 109 -5.84 19.42 -19.64
C LEU A 109 -5.26 18.18 -20.34
N PHE A 110 -4.21 18.38 -21.11
CA PHE A 110 -3.47 17.35 -21.83
C PHE A 110 -2.00 17.37 -21.41
N GLN A 111 -1.37 16.20 -21.30
CA GLN A 111 -0.01 16.04 -20.79
C GLN A 111 0.83 15.22 -21.77
N VAL A 112 1.96 15.75 -22.22
CA VAL A 112 2.83 15.10 -23.21
C VAL A 112 4.30 15.24 -22.83
N VAL A 113 5.06 14.16 -22.99
CA VAL A 113 6.52 14.15 -22.84
C VAL A 113 7.16 14.40 -24.20
N ILE A 114 8.05 15.38 -24.24
CA ILE A 114 8.95 15.67 -25.36
C ILE A 114 10.28 14.99 -25.02
N TYR A 115 10.64 13.92 -25.73
CA TYR A 115 11.81 13.11 -25.37
C TYR A 115 12.49 12.49 -26.59
N ASN A 116 13.18 13.30 -27.37
CA ASN A 116 13.91 12.80 -28.54
C ASN A 116 15.18 13.61 -28.87
N LEU A 117 15.85 14.20 -27.87
CA LEU A 117 17.09 14.95 -28.08
C LEU A 117 18.12 14.18 -28.93
N PRO A 118 18.93 14.89 -29.74
CA PRO A 118 20.11 14.30 -30.37
C PRO A 118 21.04 13.71 -29.30
N GLY A 119 21.45 12.44 -29.45
CA GLY A 119 22.29 11.76 -28.47
C GLY A 119 21.64 11.57 -27.10
N ARG A 120 20.30 11.45 -27.06
CA ARG A 120 19.47 11.17 -25.87
C ARG A 120 20.07 10.09 -24.99
N ASP A 121 19.90 10.25 -23.68
CA ASP A 121 20.39 9.34 -22.64
C ASP A 121 21.89 9.09 -22.69
N CYS A 122 22.69 10.13 -22.86
CA CYS A 122 24.15 10.01 -23.00
C CYS A 122 24.86 9.22 -21.87
N ALA A 123 24.20 8.92 -20.74
CA ALA A 123 24.74 8.10 -19.65
C ALA A 123 24.13 6.68 -19.54
N ALA A 124 23.18 6.33 -20.41
CA ALA A 124 22.47 5.06 -20.44
C ALA A 124 22.39 4.51 -21.88
N LEU A 125 21.78 3.33 -22.07
CA LEU A 125 21.62 2.65 -23.35
C LEU A 125 20.17 2.17 -23.62
N ALA A 126 19.33 2.05 -22.59
CA ALA A 126 18.04 1.36 -22.66
C ALA A 126 17.02 2.13 -23.50
N SER A 127 17.10 3.46 -23.42
CA SER A 127 16.23 4.38 -24.10
C SER A 127 17.04 5.32 -25.00
N ASN A 128 18.16 4.87 -25.57
CA ASN A 128 18.87 5.66 -26.60
C ASN A 128 17.91 6.16 -27.69
N GLY A 129 18.07 7.43 -28.06
CA GLY A 129 17.25 8.09 -29.08
C GLY A 129 17.59 7.66 -30.50
N GLU A 130 16.65 7.86 -31.42
CA GLU A 130 16.87 7.60 -32.85
C GLU A 130 17.79 8.63 -33.52
N LEU A 131 17.98 9.78 -32.87
CA LEU A 131 18.79 10.90 -33.37
C LEU A 131 20.21 10.82 -32.80
N GLY A 132 21.20 10.73 -33.69
CA GLY A 132 22.61 10.78 -33.34
C GLY A 132 23.04 12.14 -32.76
N PRO A 133 24.21 12.21 -32.10
CA PRO A 133 24.64 13.37 -31.30
C PRO A 133 24.80 14.69 -32.09
N THR A 134 24.85 14.63 -33.43
CA THR A 134 24.99 15.80 -34.31
C THR A 134 23.70 16.19 -35.04
N GLU A 135 22.60 15.46 -34.85
CA GLU A 135 21.35 15.61 -35.60
C GLU A 135 20.40 16.70 -35.04
N LEU A 136 20.95 17.79 -34.47
CA LEU A 136 20.15 18.90 -33.94
C LEU A 136 19.22 19.52 -34.98
N GLY A 137 19.63 19.59 -36.25
CA GLY A 137 18.77 20.10 -37.32
C GLY A 137 17.50 19.27 -37.48
N ARG A 138 17.63 17.94 -37.44
CA ARG A 138 16.52 16.99 -37.58
C ARG A 138 15.60 17.00 -36.37
N TYR A 139 16.16 17.11 -35.16
CA TYR A 139 15.38 17.33 -33.94
C TYR A 139 14.48 18.57 -34.03
N LYS A 140 14.98 19.66 -34.62
CA LYS A 140 14.16 20.86 -34.83
C LYS A 140 13.08 20.61 -35.89
N SER A 141 13.48 20.27 -37.13
CA SER A 141 12.58 20.26 -38.29
C SER A 141 11.60 19.08 -38.33
N ASP A 142 12.01 17.91 -37.87
CA ASP A 142 11.26 16.66 -38.06
C ASP A 142 10.55 16.23 -36.77
N TYR A 143 10.89 16.85 -35.64
CA TYR A 143 10.37 16.46 -34.33
C TYR A 143 9.69 17.63 -33.58
N ILE A 144 10.41 18.70 -33.23
CA ILE A 144 9.80 19.83 -32.51
C ILE A 144 8.81 20.62 -33.37
N ASP A 145 9.16 20.96 -34.61
CA ASP A 145 8.30 21.78 -35.47
C ASP A 145 6.95 21.09 -35.77
N PRO A 146 6.88 19.78 -36.12
CA PRO A 146 5.61 19.09 -36.31
C PRO A 146 4.77 18.96 -35.02
N ILE A 147 5.42 18.79 -33.86
CA ILE A 147 4.72 18.81 -32.58
C ILE A 147 4.11 20.20 -32.36
N ALA A 148 4.89 21.27 -32.54
CA ALA A 148 4.42 22.64 -32.37
C ALA A 148 3.26 22.99 -33.32
N GLU A 149 3.32 22.53 -34.57
CA GLU A 149 2.23 22.68 -35.53
C GLU A 149 0.93 22.02 -35.04
N ILE A 150 1.02 20.80 -34.50
CA ILE A 150 -0.14 20.08 -33.97
C ILE A 150 -0.67 20.75 -32.71
N LEU A 151 0.19 21.09 -31.73
CA LEU A 151 -0.24 21.70 -30.47
C LEU A 151 -0.81 23.11 -30.68
N GLY A 152 -0.32 23.84 -31.68
CA GLY A 152 -0.78 25.19 -32.04
C GLY A 152 -2.04 25.23 -32.91
N ASP A 153 -2.60 24.08 -33.26
CA ASP A 153 -3.85 24.00 -34.02
C ASP A 153 -5.01 24.67 -33.24
N PRO A 154 -5.74 25.63 -33.83
CA PRO A 154 -6.86 26.29 -33.16
C PRO A 154 -7.94 25.34 -32.62
N ALA A 155 -8.05 24.12 -33.14
CA ALA A 155 -8.94 23.09 -32.61
C ALA A 155 -8.66 22.73 -31.14
N TYR A 156 -7.41 22.92 -30.67
CA TYR A 156 -6.98 22.56 -29.33
C TYR A 156 -6.77 23.78 -28.41
N ALA A 157 -7.14 24.99 -28.85
CA ALA A 157 -6.89 26.23 -28.12
C ALA A 157 -7.51 26.29 -26.71
N ASP A 158 -8.57 25.51 -26.47
CA ASP A 158 -9.24 25.42 -25.17
C ASP A 158 -8.58 24.40 -24.21
N LEU A 159 -7.70 23.53 -24.71
CA LEU A 159 -6.92 22.62 -23.87
C LEU A 159 -5.76 23.37 -23.22
N ARG A 160 -5.49 23.10 -21.95
CA ARG A 160 -4.20 23.40 -21.31
C ARG A 160 -3.25 22.26 -21.64
N ILE A 161 -2.13 22.53 -22.28
CA ILE A 161 -1.21 21.50 -22.76
C ILE A 161 0.09 21.57 -21.96
N VAL A 162 0.29 20.63 -21.05
CA VAL A 162 1.54 20.50 -20.29
C VAL A 162 2.55 19.67 -21.08
N THR A 163 3.71 20.26 -21.31
CA THR A 163 4.85 19.62 -21.98
C THR A 163 5.95 19.35 -20.98
N LEU A 164 6.31 18.08 -20.80
CA LEU A 164 7.50 17.68 -20.05
C LEU A 164 8.68 17.68 -21.01
N ILE A 165 9.68 18.52 -20.74
CA ILE A 165 10.79 18.76 -21.65
C ILE A 165 12.01 17.91 -21.27
N GLU A 166 12.25 16.89 -22.11
CA GLU A 166 13.50 16.14 -22.26
C GLU A 166 14.06 15.58 -20.94
N PRO A 167 13.43 14.53 -20.37
CA PRO A 167 13.98 13.83 -19.21
C PRO A 167 15.36 13.24 -19.50
N ASP A 168 16.13 12.98 -18.43
CA ASP A 168 17.48 12.39 -18.49
C ASP A 168 18.48 13.13 -19.41
N SER A 169 18.39 14.47 -19.45
CA SER A 169 19.18 15.32 -20.36
C SER A 169 20.20 16.23 -19.65
N LEU A 170 19.84 17.48 -19.33
CA LEU A 170 20.72 18.50 -18.76
C LEU A 170 21.46 18.07 -17.49
N PRO A 171 20.84 17.34 -16.54
CA PRO A 171 21.52 16.83 -15.36
C PRO A 171 22.78 16.01 -15.69
N ASN A 172 22.77 15.26 -16.80
CA ASN A 172 23.93 14.49 -17.25
C ASN A 172 25.16 15.35 -17.59
N LEU A 173 24.95 16.59 -18.07
CA LEU A 173 26.06 17.50 -18.40
C LEU A 173 26.79 18.00 -17.14
N VAL A 174 26.13 17.94 -16.00
CA VAL A 174 26.70 18.28 -14.69
C VAL A 174 27.45 17.09 -14.11
N THR A 175 26.81 15.92 -14.07
CA THR A 175 27.32 14.77 -13.29
C THR A 175 28.14 13.76 -14.09
N ASN A 176 27.85 13.62 -15.38
CA ASN A 176 28.33 12.51 -16.23
C ASN A 176 29.20 12.98 -17.42
N ALA A 177 29.58 14.27 -17.46
CA ALA A 177 30.44 14.83 -18.51
C ALA A 177 31.75 15.44 -17.98
N GLY A 178 32.10 15.21 -16.70
CA GLY A 178 33.16 15.93 -15.97
C GLY A 178 34.46 15.15 -15.70
N GLY A 179 34.61 13.93 -16.23
CA GLY A 179 35.77 13.07 -15.93
C GLY A 179 35.71 12.37 -14.56
N THR A 180 34.52 12.29 -13.98
CA THR A 180 34.21 11.50 -12.77
C THR A 180 34.11 10.00 -13.10
N ALA A 181 34.06 9.15 -12.07
CA ALA A 181 33.85 7.70 -12.24
C ALA A 181 32.54 7.33 -12.97
N GLY A 182 31.58 8.27 -13.01
CA GLY A 182 30.33 8.13 -13.74
C GLY A 182 30.30 8.80 -15.11
N SER A 183 31.42 9.37 -15.58
CA SER A 183 31.43 10.08 -16.86
C SER A 183 31.39 9.15 -18.08
N THR A 184 30.70 9.58 -19.14
CA THR A 184 30.66 8.86 -20.43
C THR A 184 31.23 9.73 -21.56
N PRO A 185 31.87 9.11 -22.58
CA PRO A 185 32.26 9.82 -23.80
C PRO A 185 31.09 10.51 -24.52
N GLU A 186 29.91 9.91 -24.46
CA GLU A 186 28.68 10.42 -25.07
C GLU A 186 28.23 11.70 -24.37
N CYS A 187 28.19 11.75 -23.04
CA CYS A 187 27.84 12.98 -22.33
C CYS A 187 28.91 14.07 -22.48
N ALA A 188 30.19 13.69 -22.54
CA ALA A 188 31.26 14.62 -22.87
C ALA A 188 31.07 15.23 -24.28
N THR A 189 30.63 14.42 -25.24
CA THR A 189 30.30 14.86 -26.60
C THR A 189 29.13 15.85 -26.60
N MET A 190 28.05 15.53 -25.88
CA MET A 190 26.86 16.41 -25.79
C MET A 190 27.18 17.73 -25.08
N LYS A 191 28.03 17.70 -24.06
CA LYS A 191 28.53 18.92 -23.40
C LYS A 191 29.40 19.76 -24.34
N ALA A 192 30.26 19.13 -25.12
CA ALA A 192 31.18 19.81 -26.02
C ALA A 192 30.47 20.46 -27.22
N ASN A 193 29.45 19.80 -27.79
CA ASN A 193 28.69 20.34 -28.93
C ASN A 193 27.56 21.31 -28.49
N GLY A 194 27.11 21.23 -27.23
CA GLY A 194 26.06 22.04 -26.65
C GLY A 194 24.65 21.72 -27.17
N ASN A 195 24.45 20.55 -27.78
CA ASN A 195 23.21 20.21 -28.47
C ASN A 195 22.05 19.90 -27.51
N TYR A 196 22.33 19.47 -26.27
CA TYR A 196 21.31 19.38 -25.23
C TYR A 196 20.76 20.76 -24.87
N GLU A 197 21.63 21.74 -24.57
CA GLU A 197 21.17 23.10 -24.26
C GLU A 197 20.45 23.73 -25.45
N LYS A 198 20.97 23.58 -26.67
CA LYS A 198 20.35 24.15 -27.87
C LYS A 198 19.02 23.46 -28.21
N GLY A 199 18.94 22.13 -28.09
CA GLY A 199 17.71 21.39 -28.36
C GLY A 199 16.61 21.79 -27.38
N ILE A 200 16.92 21.83 -26.09
CA ILE A 200 15.96 22.24 -25.06
C ILE A 200 15.59 23.72 -25.20
N GLY A 201 16.54 24.62 -25.44
CA GLY A 201 16.24 26.02 -25.71
C GLY A 201 15.30 26.20 -26.91
N TYR A 202 15.53 25.46 -27.99
CA TYR A 202 14.64 25.49 -29.15
C TYR A 202 13.24 24.97 -28.84
N ALA A 203 13.13 23.84 -28.12
CA ALA A 203 11.84 23.28 -27.72
C ALA A 203 11.06 24.25 -26.81
N LEU A 204 11.74 24.83 -25.80
CA LEU A 204 11.15 25.82 -24.90
C LEU A 204 10.63 27.03 -25.66
N HIS A 205 11.46 27.61 -26.54
CA HIS A 205 11.07 28.78 -27.33
C HIS A 205 9.87 28.48 -28.25
N THR A 206 9.94 27.37 -28.98
CA THR A 206 8.96 27.03 -30.02
C THR A 206 7.62 26.63 -29.42
N LEU A 207 7.62 25.74 -28.42
CA LEU A 207 6.41 25.30 -27.74
C LEU A 207 5.87 26.39 -26.81
N GLY A 208 6.76 27.15 -26.16
CA GLY A 208 6.44 28.28 -25.31
C GLY A 208 5.85 29.49 -26.05
N ALA A 209 5.91 29.54 -27.39
CA ALA A 209 5.19 30.53 -28.18
C ALA A 209 3.69 30.24 -28.31
N ILE A 210 3.25 29.01 -28.00
CA ILE A 210 1.86 28.58 -28.13
C ILE A 210 1.10 28.98 -26.85
N PRO A 211 0.03 29.80 -26.92
CA PRO A 211 -0.56 30.45 -25.74
C PRO A 211 -1.05 29.50 -24.64
N ASN A 212 -1.51 28.31 -25.00
CA ASN A 212 -2.07 27.31 -24.10
C ASN A 212 -1.10 26.17 -23.74
N VAL A 213 0.18 26.30 -24.08
CA VAL A 213 1.24 25.33 -23.71
C VAL A 213 2.00 25.76 -22.45
N TYR A 214 2.30 24.81 -21.58
CA TYR A 214 2.93 24.97 -20.28
C TYR A 214 4.16 24.06 -20.18
N ASN A 215 5.36 24.62 -20.40
CA ASN A 215 6.60 23.84 -20.39
C ASN A 215 7.10 23.59 -18.96
N TYR A 216 7.25 22.32 -18.58
CA TYR A 216 7.95 21.88 -17.38
C TYR A 216 9.25 21.18 -17.77
N VAL A 217 10.39 21.72 -17.32
CA VAL A 217 11.71 21.15 -17.62
C VAL A 217 12.01 20.01 -16.65
N ASP A 218 12.52 18.88 -17.15
CA ASP A 218 12.97 17.80 -16.27
C ASP A 218 14.16 18.25 -15.40
N ALA A 219 14.08 17.93 -14.11
CA ALA A 219 15.06 18.28 -13.11
C ALA A 219 15.57 17.07 -12.33
N ALA A 220 15.65 15.90 -12.98
CA ALA A 220 16.10 14.64 -12.38
C ALA A 220 15.36 14.33 -11.06
N HIS A 221 16.09 14.00 -10.00
CA HIS A 221 15.53 13.61 -8.69
C HIS A 221 16.58 13.86 -7.59
N HIS A 222 16.18 13.79 -6.32
CA HIS A 222 17.07 14.11 -5.20
C HIS A 222 18.29 13.18 -5.13
N GLY A 223 18.10 11.90 -5.44
CA GLY A 223 19.13 10.86 -5.48
C GLY A 223 20.15 11.02 -6.61
N TRP A 224 20.04 12.10 -7.41
CA TRP A 224 21.01 12.47 -8.43
C TRP A 224 21.57 13.89 -8.19
N LEU A 225 20.71 14.88 -7.97
CA LEU A 225 21.11 16.29 -7.87
C LEU A 225 21.18 16.84 -6.45
N GLY A 226 20.84 16.05 -5.44
CA GLY A 226 20.70 16.53 -4.05
C GLY A 226 22.01 16.88 -3.32
N TRP A 227 23.17 16.64 -3.91
CA TRP A 227 24.47 17.03 -3.37
C TRP A 227 24.84 18.46 -3.74
N ASP A 228 25.52 19.19 -2.84
CA ASP A 228 26.01 20.55 -3.08
C ASP A 228 26.80 20.69 -4.40
N SER A 229 27.57 19.66 -4.75
CA SER A 229 28.37 19.62 -5.98
C SER A 229 27.55 19.59 -7.26
N ASN A 230 26.27 19.21 -7.17
CA ASN A 230 25.40 18.98 -8.31
C ASN A 230 24.23 19.98 -8.34
N PHE A 231 23.70 20.33 -7.16
CA PHE A 231 22.45 21.08 -6.99
C PHE A 231 22.48 22.46 -7.64
N VAL A 232 23.43 23.31 -7.25
CA VAL A 232 23.58 24.68 -7.82
C VAL A 232 24.03 24.63 -9.28
N PRO A 233 25.05 23.82 -9.66
CA PRO A 233 25.43 23.68 -11.06
C PRO A 233 24.30 23.21 -11.99
N ALA A 234 23.39 22.36 -11.50
CA ALA A 234 22.20 21.96 -12.25
C ALA A 234 21.24 23.13 -12.47
N ALA A 235 20.97 23.93 -11.43
CA ALA A 235 20.15 25.14 -11.56
C ALA A 235 20.73 26.15 -12.56
N GLU A 236 22.05 26.33 -12.55
CA GLU A 236 22.77 27.15 -13.55
C GLU A 236 22.66 26.56 -14.96
N GLN A 237 22.74 25.23 -15.09
CA GLN A 237 22.60 24.53 -16.36
C GLN A 237 21.18 24.67 -16.94
N PHE A 238 20.14 24.60 -16.09
CA PHE A 238 18.76 24.86 -16.51
C PHE A 238 18.59 26.29 -17.00
N LYS A 239 19.14 27.29 -16.28
CA LYS A 239 19.12 28.70 -16.70
C LYS A 239 19.82 28.90 -18.04
N LYS A 240 20.95 28.23 -18.26
CA LYS A 240 21.68 28.27 -19.54
C LYS A 240 20.80 27.76 -20.69
N ALA A 241 20.16 26.60 -20.55
CA ALA A 241 19.28 26.06 -21.59
C ALA A 241 18.05 26.97 -21.85
N ALA A 242 17.48 27.56 -20.80
CA ALA A 242 16.35 28.50 -20.89
C ALA A 242 16.71 29.91 -21.41
N THR A 243 17.92 30.12 -21.93
CA THR A 243 18.39 31.43 -22.43
C THR A 243 19.17 31.34 -23.75
N VAL A 244 19.08 30.19 -24.44
CA VAL A 244 19.70 29.96 -25.75
C VAL A 244 18.66 29.64 -26.79
N GLU A 245 19.02 29.72 -28.09
CA GLU A 245 18.13 29.36 -29.21
C GLU A 245 16.79 30.11 -29.21
N GLY A 246 16.79 31.36 -28.72
CA GLY A 246 15.60 32.21 -28.66
C GLY A 246 14.78 32.07 -27.39
N ALA A 247 15.06 31.06 -26.55
CA ALA A 247 14.36 30.87 -25.28
C ALA A 247 14.64 32.01 -24.28
N SER A 248 13.63 32.26 -23.46
CA SER A 248 13.68 33.06 -22.25
C SER A 248 13.19 32.22 -21.08
N VAL A 249 13.54 32.60 -19.85
CA VAL A 249 13.00 31.94 -18.64
C VAL A 249 11.49 32.06 -18.52
N SER A 250 10.85 32.99 -19.22
CA SER A 250 9.38 33.07 -19.35
C SER A 250 8.77 31.93 -20.18
N ASP A 251 9.59 31.23 -20.96
CA ASP A 251 9.16 30.05 -21.71
C ASP A 251 9.14 28.79 -20.84
N VAL A 252 9.60 28.89 -19.58
CA VAL A 252 9.57 27.81 -18.58
C VAL A 252 8.48 28.11 -17.57
N HIS A 253 7.44 27.28 -17.57
CA HIS A 253 6.34 27.37 -16.61
C HIS A 253 6.69 26.73 -15.27
N GLY A 254 7.51 25.69 -15.30
CA GLY A 254 7.94 24.99 -14.10
C GLY A 254 8.99 23.93 -14.35
N PHE A 255 9.18 23.06 -13.37
CA PHE A 255 10.10 21.93 -13.43
C PHE A 255 9.42 20.67 -12.90
N ILE A 256 9.85 19.50 -13.36
CA ILE A 256 9.41 18.22 -12.81
C ILE A 256 10.60 17.45 -12.22
N VAL A 257 10.38 16.79 -11.10
CA VAL A 257 11.34 15.84 -10.52
C VAL A 257 10.76 14.43 -10.49
N ASN A 258 11.64 13.44 -10.37
CA ASN A 258 11.36 12.01 -10.26
C ASN A 258 10.77 11.35 -11.52
N THR A 259 10.80 12.01 -12.68
CA THR A 259 10.29 11.46 -13.95
C THR A 259 10.84 10.06 -14.20
N ALA A 260 9.96 9.07 -14.34
CA ALA A 260 10.32 7.67 -14.54
C ALA A 260 11.26 7.07 -13.47
N ASN A 261 11.31 7.63 -12.27
CA ASN A 261 12.17 7.17 -11.18
C ASN A 261 11.33 6.73 -9.97
N TYR A 262 11.99 6.43 -8.86
CA TYR A 262 11.44 5.70 -7.72
C TYR A 262 11.78 6.36 -6.39
N SER A 263 12.41 7.54 -6.35
CA SER A 263 12.68 8.21 -5.07
C SER A 263 11.39 8.46 -4.30
N ALA A 264 11.39 8.14 -3.00
CA ALA A 264 10.23 8.37 -2.15
C ALA A 264 9.74 9.83 -2.23
N LEU A 265 8.42 10.02 -2.32
CA LEU A 265 7.82 11.36 -2.26
C LEU A 265 8.21 12.09 -0.97
N LYS A 266 8.14 11.38 0.16
CA LYS A 266 8.49 11.85 1.49
C LYS A 266 8.96 10.68 2.34
N GLU A 267 10.05 10.85 3.08
CA GLU A 267 10.48 9.86 4.06
C GLU A 267 9.82 10.12 5.43
N PRO A 268 8.91 9.24 5.91
CA PRO A 268 8.08 9.54 7.08
C PRO A 268 8.74 9.19 8.42
N HIS A 269 9.83 8.43 8.39
CA HIS A 269 10.38 7.78 9.60
C HIS A 269 11.76 8.27 10.01
N PHE A 270 12.41 9.09 9.18
CA PHE A 270 13.68 9.74 9.52
C PHE A 270 13.81 11.05 8.75
N LYS A 271 14.67 11.95 9.23
CA LYS A 271 15.00 13.21 8.56
C LYS A 271 16.48 13.27 8.27
N VAL A 272 16.84 13.98 7.20
CA VAL A 272 18.25 14.25 6.86
C VAL A 272 19.03 14.95 7.99
N THR A 273 18.33 15.71 8.84
CA THR A 273 18.88 16.44 10.00
C THR A 273 19.05 15.59 11.26
N ASP A 274 18.58 14.34 11.27
CA ASP A 274 18.67 13.49 12.44
C ASP A 274 20.12 13.04 12.70
N SER A 275 20.38 12.56 13.93
CA SER A 275 21.65 11.94 14.29
C SER A 275 21.46 10.75 15.21
N VAL A 276 22.34 9.75 15.09
CA VAL A 276 22.37 8.54 15.89
C VAL A 276 23.76 8.42 16.50
N ASN A 277 23.85 8.41 17.84
CA ASN A 277 25.12 8.31 18.57
C ASN A 277 26.18 9.34 18.12
N GLY A 278 25.75 10.58 17.82
CA GLY A 278 26.62 11.67 17.36
C GLY A 278 27.02 11.61 15.88
N THR A 279 26.55 10.62 15.12
CA THR A 279 26.74 10.51 13.67
C THR A 279 25.48 10.97 12.95
N THR A 280 25.60 11.89 11.98
CA THR A 280 24.44 12.45 11.27
C THR A 280 23.89 11.48 10.22
N VAL A 281 22.59 11.52 9.93
CA VAL A 281 21.94 10.69 8.88
C VAL A 281 22.65 10.81 7.52
N ARG A 282 23.17 12.01 7.20
CA ARG A 282 23.97 12.25 6.00
C ARG A 282 25.20 11.34 5.89
N GLN A 283 25.73 10.85 7.01
CA GLN A 283 26.88 9.93 7.00
C GLN A 283 26.50 8.46 6.80
N SER A 284 25.20 8.14 6.71
CA SER A 284 24.78 6.77 6.37
C SER A 284 25.14 6.44 4.93
N SER A 285 25.36 5.15 4.68
CA SER A 285 25.77 4.61 3.39
C SER A 285 24.73 4.85 2.30
N TRP A 286 23.45 4.88 2.66
CA TRP A 286 22.34 5.13 1.73
C TRP A 286 22.22 6.62 1.36
N VAL A 287 22.31 7.52 2.35
CA VAL A 287 22.16 8.97 2.10
C VAL A 287 23.43 9.57 1.50
N ASP A 288 24.60 9.02 1.83
CA ASP A 288 25.91 9.37 1.25
C ASP A 288 26.14 10.88 1.10
N TRP A 289 25.97 11.63 2.17
CA TRP A 289 26.11 13.08 2.25
C TRP A 289 25.10 13.91 1.43
N ASN A 290 24.06 13.31 0.86
CA ASN A 290 22.97 14.06 0.24
C ASN A 290 22.28 14.98 1.26
N TYR A 291 21.79 16.14 0.82
CA TYR A 291 21.02 17.07 1.66
C TYR A 291 19.53 16.78 1.70
N TYR A 292 19.08 15.84 0.87
CA TYR A 292 17.69 15.46 0.72
C TYR A 292 17.59 13.94 0.80
N VAL A 293 16.45 13.48 1.29
CA VAL A 293 16.14 12.04 1.42
C VAL A 293 14.82 11.69 0.72
N ASP A 294 14.16 12.70 0.14
CA ASP A 294 12.90 12.58 -0.56
C ASP A 294 12.72 13.69 -1.59
N GLU A 295 11.74 13.50 -2.48
CA GLU A 295 11.48 14.40 -3.60
C GLU A 295 10.78 15.70 -3.18
N LEU A 296 9.91 15.68 -2.17
CA LEU A 296 9.19 16.89 -1.75
C LEU A 296 10.16 17.96 -1.24
N SER A 297 11.07 17.59 -0.33
CA SER A 297 12.05 18.54 0.21
C SER A 297 13.02 19.03 -0.87
N PHE A 298 13.44 18.14 -1.77
CA PHE A 298 14.30 18.47 -2.91
C PHE A 298 13.61 19.44 -3.87
N ALA A 299 12.37 19.17 -4.29
CA ALA A 299 11.62 20.00 -5.22
C ALA A 299 11.42 21.43 -4.67
N GLN A 300 11.06 21.56 -3.39
CA GLN A 300 10.86 22.86 -2.75
C GLN A 300 12.14 23.67 -2.65
N ALA A 301 13.26 23.02 -2.31
CA ALA A 301 14.55 23.67 -2.27
C ALA A 301 15.02 24.06 -3.68
N LEU A 302 14.83 23.18 -4.66
CA LEU A 302 15.25 23.43 -6.04
C LEU A 302 14.47 24.59 -6.64
N ARG A 303 13.16 24.67 -6.40
CA ARG A 303 12.34 25.83 -6.77
C ARG A 303 12.93 27.14 -6.24
N THR A 304 13.31 27.15 -4.96
CA THR A 304 13.90 28.33 -4.32
C THR A 304 15.22 28.73 -5.00
N GLU A 305 16.06 27.75 -5.31
CA GLU A 305 17.32 27.98 -6.00
C GLU A 305 17.12 28.45 -7.45
N LEU A 306 16.17 27.89 -8.20
CA LEU A 306 15.81 28.31 -9.55
C LEU A 306 15.34 29.77 -9.58
N VAL A 307 14.51 30.19 -8.63
CA VAL A 307 14.12 31.61 -8.49
C VAL A 307 15.36 32.47 -8.21
N ARG A 308 16.31 32.00 -7.39
CA ARG A 308 17.59 32.70 -7.15
C ARG A 308 18.44 32.83 -8.43
N GLN A 309 18.37 31.85 -9.33
CA GLN A 309 19.01 31.88 -10.66
C GLN A 309 18.25 32.75 -11.68
N GLY A 310 17.15 33.37 -11.27
CA GLY A 310 16.38 34.33 -12.08
C GLY A 310 15.34 33.68 -12.98
N PHE A 311 14.79 32.52 -12.60
CA PHE A 311 13.47 32.09 -13.05
C PHE A 311 12.37 32.90 -12.35
N ALA A 312 11.16 32.89 -12.91
CA ALA A 312 10.05 33.65 -12.34
C ALA A 312 9.63 33.10 -10.96
N SER A 313 9.17 33.97 -10.06
CA SER A 313 8.84 33.58 -8.69
C SER A 313 7.59 32.70 -8.58
N ASP A 314 6.80 32.63 -9.64
CA ASP A 314 5.57 31.87 -9.81
C ASP A 314 5.80 30.51 -10.50
N ILE A 315 7.04 30.12 -10.85
CA ILE A 315 7.29 28.76 -11.36
C ILE A 315 6.74 27.69 -10.39
N GLY A 316 6.18 26.62 -10.94
CA GLY A 316 5.70 25.49 -10.17
C GLY A 316 6.57 24.25 -10.32
N MET A 317 6.47 23.33 -9.36
CA MET A 317 7.14 22.02 -9.41
C MET A 317 6.11 20.90 -9.62
N LEU A 318 6.45 19.91 -10.43
CA LEU A 318 5.76 18.63 -10.50
C LEU A 318 6.62 17.55 -9.87
N ILE A 319 5.97 16.53 -9.33
CA ILE A 319 6.65 15.31 -8.87
C ILE A 319 5.98 14.12 -9.55
N ASP A 320 6.75 13.35 -10.32
CA ASP A 320 6.27 12.06 -10.84
C ASP A 320 6.15 11.08 -9.68
N THR A 321 4.92 10.63 -9.43
CA THR A 321 4.56 9.75 -8.31
C THR A 321 4.08 8.38 -8.78
N ALA A 322 4.22 8.09 -10.08
CA ALA A 322 3.70 6.87 -10.68
C ALA A 322 4.17 5.58 -10.00
N ARG A 323 5.43 5.55 -9.51
CA ARG A 323 6.08 4.31 -9.04
C ARG A 323 6.89 4.46 -7.75
N ASN A 324 6.64 5.52 -6.97
CA ASN A 324 7.45 5.85 -5.79
C ASN A 324 6.73 5.65 -4.45
N GLY A 325 5.65 4.86 -4.42
CA GLY A 325 4.87 4.65 -3.20
C GLY A 325 5.62 3.84 -2.14
N TRP A 326 6.34 2.80 -2.56
CA TRP A 326 7.04 1.85 -1.67
C TRP A 326 6.14 1.34 -0.53
N GLY A 327 4.98 0.82 -0.90
CA GLY A 327 4.03 0.17 -0.01
C GLY A 327 4.30 -1.31 0.18
N GLY A 328 3.21 -2.05 0.38
CA GLY A 328 3.25 -3.49 0.61
C GLY A 328 3.85 -3.88 1.98
N PRO A 329 3.99 -5.20 2.24
CA PRO A 329 4.42 -5.73 3.54
C PRO A 329 5.83 -5.32 3.96
N ASN A 330 6.67 -4.88 3.02
CA ASN A 330 8.06 -4.48 3.27
C ASN A 330 8.22 -2.99 3.61
N ARG A 331 7.16 -2.19 3.52
CA ARG A 331 7.18 -0.80 3.95
C ARG A 331 7.41 -0.74 5.47
N PRO A 332 8.43 -0.02 5.97
CA PRO A 332 8.60 0.16 7.41
C PRO A 332 7.36 0.80 8.04
N ALA A 333 6.98 0.32 9.23
CA ALA A 333 5.87 0.87 10.00
C ALA A 333 6.29 1.99 10.97
N GLY A 334 7.58 2.30 11.04
CA GLY A 334 8.16 3.23 11.99
C GLY A 334 9.68 3.36 11.82
N PRO A 335 10.32 4.18 12.68
CA PRO A 335 11.77 4.36 12.66
C PRO A 335 12.52 3.07 12.96
N GLY A 336 13.66 2.91 12.29
CA GLY A 336 14.61 1.84 12.50
C GLY A 336 15.34 1.92 13.85
N PRO A 337 16.14 0.90 14.19
CA PRO A 337 16.90 0.86 15.44
C PRO A 337 18.00 1.92 15.50
N LEU A 338 18.14 2.58 16.66
CA LEU A 338 19.17 3.60 16.93
C LEU A 338 20.55 3.00 17.29
N THR A 339 20.87 1.81 16.78
CA THR A 339 22.15 1.11 17.06
C THR A 339 23.32 1.67 16.25
N SER A 340 23.06 2.10 15.02
CA SER A 340 23.97 2.83 14.14
C SER A 340 23.16 3.71 13.19
N VAL A 341 23.80 4.68 12.53
CA VAL A 341 23.11 5.52 11.55
C VAL A 341 22.59 4.71 10.36
N ASP A 342 23.35 3.72 9.88
CA ASP A 342 22.92 2.82 8.80
C ASP A 342 21.71 1.99 9.22
N ALA A 343 21.74 1.38 10.42
CA ALA A 343 20.63 0.56 10.90
C ALA A 343 19.36 1.40 11.11
N TYR A 344 19.50 2.65 11.55
CA TYR A 344 18.40 3.61 11.65
C TYR A 344 17.84 3.93 10.27
N VAL A 345 18.68 4.31 9.30
CA VAL A 345 18.23 4.68 7.95
C VAL A 345 17.64 3.48 7.21
N ASP A 346 18.33 2.34 7.15
CA ASP A 346 17.83 1.14 6.45
C ASP A 346 16.56 0.55 7.08
N GLY A 347 16.40 0.69 8.40
CA GLY A 347 15.18 0.30 9.09
C GLY A 347 14.02 1.30 8.96
N SER A 348 14.31 2.56 8.60
CA SER A 348 13.31 3.65 8.50
C SER A 348 12.86 3.92 7.07
N ARG A 349 13.78 3.83 6.10
CA ARG A 349 13.55 4.30 4.74
C ARG A 349 12.47 3.50 4.01
N THR A 350 11.60 4.23 3.35
CA THR A 350 10.54 3.65 2.54
C THR A 350 11.07 3.28 1.17
N ASP A 351 11.95 4.07 0.57
CA ASP A 351 12.68 3.65 -0.63
C ASP A 351 13.53 2.42 -0.31
N ARG A 352 13.22 1.27 -0.93
CA ARG A 352 13.86 -0.03 -0.64
C ARG A 352 14.92 -0.43 -1.66
N ARG A 353 15.32 0.44 -2.58
CA ARG A 353 16.39 0.11 -3.53
C ARG A 353 17.71 -0.19 -2.81
N ILE A 354 18.62 -0.82 -3.54
CA ILE A 354 19.98 -1.10 -3.06
C ILE A 354 20.81 0.18 -3.05
N HIS A 355 20.68 1.01 -4.10
CA HIS A 355 21.31 2.32 -4.22
C HIS A 355 20.36 3.31 -4.90
N ALA A 356 20.40 4.60 -4.54
CA ALA A 356 19.51 5.63 -5.11
C ALA A 356 19.73 5.84 -6.63
N GLY A 357 20.92 5.51 -7.13
CA GLY A 357 21.26 5.50 -8.57
C GLY A 357 20.74 4.29 -9.36
N ASN A 358 20.03 3.35 -8.72
CA ASN A 358 19.36 2.26 -9.42
C ASN A 358 18.00 2.76 -9.96
N TRP A 359 17.85 2.76 -11.29
CA TRP A 359 16.74 3.41 -11.97
C TRP A 359 15.88 2.49 -12.84
N CYS A 360 16.39 1.32 -13.26
CA CYS A 360 15.65 0.49 -14.21
C CYS A 360 14.81 -0.57 -13.51
N ASN A 361 13.51 -0.65 -13.83
CA ASN A 361 12.58 -1.72 -13.47
C ASN A 361 12.71 -2.19 -12.01
N GLN A 362 12.73 -1.25 -11.07
CA GLN A 362 13.14 -1.54 -9.70
C GLN A 362 12.18 -2.50 -9.00
N SER A 363 12.72 -3.62 -8.50
CA SER A 363 11.96 -4.59 -7.73
C SER A 363 11.51 -4.01 -6.39
N GLY A 364 10.29 -4.36 -5.99
CA GLY A 364 9.67 -3.91 -4.74
C GLY A 364 9.07 -2.51 -4.80
N ALA A 365 9.17 -1.83 -5.96
CA ALA A 365 8.49 -0.56 -6.19
C ALA A 365 6.97 -0.71 -6.11
N GLY A 366 6.28 0.43 -5.96
CA GLY A 366 4.83 0.50 -5.75
C GLY A 366 4.23 1.77 -6.32
N ILE A 367 2.95 1.72 -6.75
CA ILE A 367 2.22 2.94 -7.14
C ILE A 367 2.26 3.96 -6.00
N GLY A 368 2.59 5.22 -6.30
CA GLY A 368 2.61 6.30 -5.32
C GLY A 368 1.25 6.98 -5.11
N GLU A 369 1.32 8.24 -4.67
CA GLU A 369 0.17 9.15 -4.70
C GLU A 369 -0.44 9.17 -6.11
N ARG A 370 -1.77 9.24 -6.20
CA ARG A 370 -2.43 9.45 -7.49
C ARG A 370 -2.24 10.89 -7.94
N PRO A 371 -2.40 11.20 -9.24
CA PRO A 371 -2.34 12.56 -9.73
C PRO A 371 -3.20 13.51 -8.88
N THR A 372 -2.55 14.49 -8.26
CA THR A 372 -3.16 15.36 -7.23
C THR A 372 -2.74 16.79 -7.48
N THR A 373 -3.70 17.68 -7.64
CA THR A 373 -3.46 19.11 -7.88
C THR A 373 -3.10 19.86 -6.60
N ALA A 374 -2.11 20.75 -6.69
CA ALA A 374 -1.66 21.65 -5.63
C ALA A 374 -1.53 20.97 -4.24
N PRO A 375 -0.85 19.81 -4.13
CA PRO A 375 -0.84 19.03 -2.90
C PRO A 375 -0.04 19.70 -1.78
N GLU A 376 0.96 20.51 -2.13
CA GLU A 376 1.92 21.12 -1.22
C GLU A 376 2.38 22.49 -1.73
N PRO A 377 2.90 23.39 -0.86
CA PRO A 377 3.41 24.69 -1.29
C PRO A 377 4.51 24.57 -2.35
N GLY A 378 4.33 25.29 -3.45
CA GLY A 378 5.27 25.31 -4.59
C GLY A 378 5.21 24.06 -5.48
N ILE A 379 4.32 23.10 -5.18
CA ILE A 379 4.07 21.92 -6.02
C ILE A 379 2.75 22.14 -6.77
N ASP A 380 2.81 22.20 -8.09
CA ASP A 380 1.63 22.39 -8.93
C ASP A 380 0.75 21.15 -8.98
N ALA A 381 1.38 19.97 -9.09
CA ALA A 381 0.71 18.69 -9.02
C ALA A 381 1.68 17.54 -8.72
N TYR A 382 1.18 16.51 -8.07
CA TYR A 382 1.70 15.15 -8.26
C TYR A 382 1.11 14.62 -9.56
N VAL A 383 1.94 13.98 -10.38
CA VAL A 383 1.54 13.48 -11.70
C VAL A 383 2.07 12.08 -11.93
N TRP A 384 1.53 11.38 -12.91
CA TRP A 384 2.10 10.13 -13.41
C TRP A 384 2.71 10.39 -14.79
N ALA A 385 3.98 10.79 -14.79
CA ALA A 385 4.70 11.09 -16.03
C ALA A 385 5.10 9.79 -16.73
N LYS A 386 5.67 8.82 -16.01
CA LYS A 386 5.86 7.46 -16.52
C LYS A 386 4.59 6.63 -16.31
N PRO A 387 3.93 6.13 -17.36
CA PRO A 387 2.76 5.29 -17.20
C PRO A 387 3.13 3.99 -16.45
N PRO A 388 2.49 3.68 -15.31
CA PRO A 388 2.77 2.45 -14.58
C PRO A 388 2.59 1.21 -15.45
N GLY A 389 3.53 0.26 -15.35
CA GLY A 389 3.53 -0.97 -16.14
C GLY A 389 4.26 -0.89 -17.47
N GLU A 390 4.72 0.29 -17.91
CA GLU A 390 5.65 0.37 -19.03
C GLU A 390 7.09 0.16 -18.56
N SER A 391 7.80 -0.77 -19.21
CA SER A 391 9.20 -1.08 -18.92
C SER A 391 10.11 0.15 -19.05
N ASP A 392 11.17 0.18 -18.25
CA ASP A 392 12.27 1.13 -18.34
C ASP A 392 13.35 0.70 -19.35
N GLY A 393 13.38 -0.59 -19.70
CA GLY A 393 14.40 -1.19 -20.57
C GLY A 393 14.42 -2.71 -20.48
N SER A 394 15.01 -3.37 -21.47
CA SER A 394 15.06 -4.83 -21.51
C SER A 394 16.13 -5.39 -20.56
N SER A 395 15.81 -6.49 -19.85
CA SER A 395 16.74 -7.12 -18.90
C SER A 395 17.82 -7.96 -19.60
N GLU A 396 17.64 -8.18 -20.90
CA GLU A 396 18.57 -8.86 -21.80
C GLU A 396 18.56 -8.19 -23.18
N PRO A 397 19.53 -8.50 -24.07
CA PRO A 397 19.50 -8.00 -25.44
C PRO A 397 18.25 -8.48 -26.21
N ILE A 398 17.45 -7.54 -26.72
CA ILE A 398 16.28 -7.80 -27.56
C ILE A 398 16.39 -6.98 -28.85
N ASP A 399 16.39 -7.67 -29.99
CA ASP A 399 16.34 -7.02 -31.30
C ASP A 399 15.01 -6.28 -31.48
N ASN A 400 15.08 -5.02 -31.88
CA ASN A 400 13.92 -4.16 -32.12
C ASN A 400 14.22 -3.16 -33.24
N ASP A 401 13.17 -2.60 -33.84
CA ASP A 401 13.23 -1.56 -34.89
C ASP A 401 12.98 -0.14 -34.34
N GLU A 402 13.05 0.02 -33.01
CA GLU A 402 12.77 1.28 -32.30
C GLU A 402 14.04 2.07 -31.95
N GLY A 403 15.23 1.52 -32.26
CA GLY A 403 16.52 2.13 -31.92
C GLY A 403 16.93 1.97 -30.45
N LYS A 404 16.18 1.17 -29.66
CA LYS A 404 16.41 0.97 -28.23
C LYS A 404 17.50 -0.08 -28.00
N GLY A 405 18.45 0.24 -27.14
CA GLY A 405 19.58 -0.63 -26.80
C GLY A 405 19.33 -1.49 -25.56
N PHE A 406 20.31 -2.34 -25.25
CA PHE A 406 20.37 -3.07 -23.99
C PHE A 406 21.27 -2.34 -23.00
N ASP A 407 20.68 -1.81 -21.92
CA ASP A 407 21.43 -1.27 -20.79
C ASP A 407 21.57 -2.29 -19.68
N ARG A 408 22.80 -2.49 -19.22
CA ARG A 408 23.08 -3.40 -18.12
C ARG A 408 22.52 -2.92 -16.78
N MET A 409 22.15 -1.64 -16.63
CA MET A 409 21.38 -1.19 -15.46
C MET A 409 19.99 -1.83 -15.36
N CYS A 410 19.46 -2.40 -16.45
CA CYS A 410 18.25 -3.22 -16.47
C CYS A 410 18.51 -4.72 -16.30
N ASP A 411 19.78 -5.16 -16.38
CA ASP A 411 20.19 -6.55 -16.17
C ASP A 411 20.27 -6.85 -14.66
N PRO A 412 19.44 -7.76 -14.11
CA PRO A 412 19.45 -8.11 -12.70
C PRO A 412 20.79 -8.65 -12.19
N THR A 413 21.63 -9.18 -13.10
CA THR A 413 22.93 -9.79 -12.79
C THR A 413 24.09 -8.80 -12.84
N TYR A 414 23.86 -7.59 -13.34
CA TYR A 414 24.91 -6.58 -13.45
C TYR A 414 25.30 -6.03 -12.08
N THR A 415 26.60 -6.03 -11.78
CA THR A 415 27.17 -5.54 -10.53
C THR A 415 27.42 -4.04 -10.53
N GLY A 416 26.74 -3.30 -11.41
CA GLY A 416 26.80 -1.85 -11.43
C GLY A 416 28.12 -1.25 -11.92
N ASN A 417 28.24 0.06 -11.70
CA ASN A 417 29.40 0.88 -12.01
C ASN A 417 29.53 2.01 -10.98
N GLY A 418 30.44 2.96 -11.22
CA GLY A 418 30.66 4.08 -10.29
C GLY A 418 29.41 4.92 -9.98
N ARG A 419 28.42 5.00 -10.88
CA ARG A 419 27.20 5.80 -10.69
C ARG A 419 26.24 5.20 -9.66
N ASN A 420 26.20 3.87 -9.54
CA ASN A 420 25.37 3.20 -8.55
C ASN A 420 26.18 2.56 -7.40
N GLY A 421 27.43 3.01 -7.23
CA GLY A 421 28.31 2.53 -6.17
C GLY A 421 28.75 1.06 -6.32
N PHE A 422 28.82 0.54 -7.55
CA PHE A 422 29.15 -0.86 -7.85
C PHE A 422 28.21 -1.87 -7.17
N ASN A 423 26.93 -1.51 -7.08
CA ASN A 423 25.88 -2.36 -6.53
C ASN A 423 25.17 -3.15 -7.64
N LEU A 424 24.52 -4.26 -7.25
CA LEU A 424 23.52 -4.90 -8.11
C LEU A 424 22.41 -3.90 -8.47
N THR A 425 21.84 -4.07 -9.66
CA THR A 425 20.85 -3.15 -10.22
C THR A 425 19.53 -3.15 -9.47
N GLY A 426 19.14 -4.28 -8.87
CA GLY A 426 17.79 -4.45 -8.30
C GLY A 426 16.68 -4.42 -9.36
N ALA A 427 17.03 -4.53 -10.64
CA ALA A 427 16.07 -4.59 -11.73
C ALA A 427 15.32 -5.93 -11.72
N LEU A 428 14.05 -5.90 -12.12
CA LEU A 428 13.25 -7.10 -12.35
C LEU A 428 13.76 -7.86 -13.58
N PRO A 429 13.79 -9.21 -13.55
CA PRO A 429 14.10 -10.03 -14.71
C PRO A 429 12.96 -10.02 -15.73
N ASP A 430 13.24 -10.57 -16.92
CA ASP A 430 12.28 -10.77 -18.02
C ASP A 430 11.57 -9.47 -18.45
N SER A 431 12.24 -8.32 -18.29
CA SER A 431 11.67 -7.04 -18.66
C SER A 431 11.76 -6.81 -20.17
N PRO A 432 10.71 -6.31 -20.82
CA PRO A 432 10.71 -6.04 -22.25
C PRO A 432 11.43 -4.71 -22.56
N VAL A 433 11.56 -4.39 -23.84
CA VAL A 433 12.12 -3.12 -24.33
C VAL A 433 11.41 -1.91 -23.70
N ALA A 434 12.13 -0.80 -23.48
CA ALA A 434 11.57 0.39 -22.83
C ALA A 434 10.24 0.85 -23.50
N GLY A 435 9.25 1.19 -22.68
CA GLY A 435 7.90 1.58 -23.14
C GLY A 435 6.96 0.41 -23.48
N HIS A 436 7.45 -0.82 -23.57
CA HIS A 436 6.60 -2.00 -23.74
C HIS A 436 5.92 -2.38 -22.44
N TRP A 437 4.76 -3.04 -22.54
CA TRP A 437 3.99 -3.47 -21.38
C TRP A 437 4.71 -4.57 -20.59
N PHE A 438 4.91 -4.35 -19.30
CA PHE A 438 5.58 -5.24 -18.38
C PHE A 438 4.62 -5.67 -17.26
N SER A 439 3.82 -6.71 -17.55
CA SER A 439 2.81 -7.26 -16.64
C SER A 439 3.39 -7.58 -15.25
N GLY A 440 4.58 -8.20 -15.19
CA GLY A 440 5.23 -8.55 -13.93
C GLY A 440 5.49 -7.34 -13.02
N GLN A 441 6.00 -6.25 -13.59
CA GLN A 441 6.20 -4.99 -12.87
C GLN A 441 4.86 -4.34 -12.52
N PHE A 442 3.90 -4.28 -13.44
CA PHE A 442 2.58 -3.68 -13.18
C PHE A 442 1.89 -4.34 -11.98
N GLN A 443 1.89 -5.68 -11.94
CA GLN A 443 1.34 -6.45 -10.82
C GLN A 443 2.09 -6.21 -9.50
N GLU A 444 3.41 -6.03 -9.53
CA GLU A 444 4.17 -5.65 -8.34
C GLU A 444 3.84 -4.22 -7.87
N LEU A 445 3.72 -3.27 -8.80
CA LEU A 445 3.36 -1.88 -8.51
C LEU A 445 2.01 -1.78 -7.82
N LEU A 446 0.99 -2.51 -8.30
CA LEU A 446 -0.35 -2.55 -7.69
C LEU A 446 -0.29 -3.10 -6.26
N ARG A 447 0.38 -4.25 -6.05
CA ARG A 447 0.49 -4.90 -4.74
C ARG A 447 1.19 -4.01 -3.71
N ASN A 448 2.16 -3.23 -4.14
CA ASN A 448 2.98 -2.38 -3.28
C ASN A 448 2.53 -0.92 -3.30
N ALA A 449 1.32 -0.61 -3.75
CA ALA A 449 0.85 0.76 -3.78
C ALA A 449 0.81 1.42 -2.39
N ASN A 450 1.22 2.68 -2.30
CA ASN A 450 1.10 3.51 -1.12
C ASN A 450 0.87 4.98 -1.52
N PRO A 451 -0.30 5.57 -1.18
CA PRO A 451 -1.38 4.99 -0.36
C PRO A 451 -2.00 3.73 -1.00
N PRO A 452 -2.48 2.73 -0.23
CA PRO A 452 -3.06 1.51 -0.79
C PRO A 452 -4.19 1.77 -1.80
N LEU A 453 -4.29 0.92 -2.82
CA LEU A 453 -5.37 0.96 -3.81
C LEU A 453 -6.62 0.33 -3.18
N GLY A 454 -7.65 1.14 -2.94
CA GLY A 454 -8.85 0.73 -2.21
C GLY A 454 -9.22 1.69 -1.09
N GLY A 455 -9.54 2.93 -1.48
CA GLY A 455 -10.01 3.99 -0.57
C GLY A 455 -9.76 5.40 -1.09
N GLY A 456 -10.41 5.84 -2.17
CA GLY A 456 -10.43 7.26 -2.57
C GLY A 456 -10.71 7.54 -4.05
N SER A 457 -11.90 8.12 -4.31
CA SER A 457 -12.38 8.94 -5.44
C SER A 457 -11.74 8.81 -6.83
N GLY A 458 -12.44 8.11 -7.73
CA GLY A 458 -12.31 8.23 -9.19
C GLY A 458 -13.65 8.02 -9.90
N GLY A 459 -14.27 9.11 -10.38
CA GLY A 459 -14.97 9.17 -11.68
C GLY A 459 -16.31 8.47 -11.94
N GLY A 460 -16.77 7.51 -11.15
CA GLY A 460 -18.11 6.93 -11.31
C GLY A 460 -18.62 6.30 -10.03
N SER A 461 -19.71 6.83 -9.46
CA SER A 461 -20.25 6.27 -8.21
C SER A 461 -20.59 4.81 -8.41
N ASP A 462 -19.91 3.91 -7.70
CA ASP A 462 -20.43 2.56 -7.54
C ASP A 462 -21.80 2.64 -6.88
N THR A 463 -22.78 2.01 -7.49
CA THR A 463 -24.15 1.94 -6.96
C THR A 463 -24.62 0.50 -6.82
N GLU A 464 -23.83 -0.46 -7.29
CA GLU A 464 -24.16 -1.87 -7.12
C GLU A 464 -23.66 -2.32 -5.75
N ALA A 465 -24.54 -2.98 -5.00
CA ALA A 465 -24.18 -3.52 -3.71
C ALA A 465 -23.52 -4.88 -3.88
N PRO A 466 -22.58 -5.25 -2.97
CA PRO A 466 -22.05 -6.60 -2.95
C PRO A 466 -23.12 -7.68 -2.89
N THR A 467 -22.78 -8.87 -3.35
CA THR A 467 -23.62 -10.07 -3.17
C THR A 467 -23.82 -10.37 -1.67
N VAL A 468 -24.97 -10.96 -1.32
CA VAL A 468 -25.28 -11.33 0.07
C VAL A 468 -24.29 -12.40 0.55
N PRO A 469 -23.61 -12.21 1.70
CA PRO A 469 -22.75 -13.24 2.26
C PRO A 469 -23.51 -14.56 2.51
N THR A 470 -22.95 -15.67 2.06
CA THR A 470 -23.54 -17.01 2.23
C THR A 470 -22.70 -17.88 3.17
N GLY A 471 -23.20 -19.05 3.59
CA GLY A 471 -22.41 -20.00 4.38
C GLY A 471 -22.00 -19.53 5.78
N LEU A 472 -22.74 -18.56 6.36
CA LEU A 472 -22.53 -18.09 7.73
C LEU A 472 -22.63 -19.26 8.72
N ARG A 473 -21.58 -19.49 9.49
CA ARG A 473 -21.46 -20.59 10.46
C ARG A 473 -20.62 -20.19 11.67
N VAL A 474 -20.80 -20.89 12.79
CA VAL A 474 -19.91 -20.82 13.95
C VAL A 474 -18.70 -21.71 13.71
N THR A 475 -17.50 -21.19 13.93
CA THR A 475 -16.25 -21.96 13.89
C THR A 475 -15.69 -22.24 15.29
N ALA A 476 -15.98 -21.37 16.25
CA ALA A 476 -15.70 -21.59 17.66
C ALA A 476 -16.71 -20.82 18.53
N LYS A 477 -16.96 -21.27 19.74
CA LYS A 477 -17.72 -20.53 20.75
C LYS A 477 -17.19 -20.87 22.15
N SER A 478 -17.43 -19.96 23.07
CA SER A 478 -17.14 -20.11 24.50
C SER A 478 -18.32 -19.60 25.31
N SER A 479 -18.15 -19.47 26.63
CA SER A 479 -19.14 -18.83 27.48
C SER A 479 -19.25 -17.32 27.32
N SER A 480 -18.28 -16.67 26.68
CA SER A 480 -18.26 -15.22 26.52
C SER A 480 -17.88 -14.74 25.12
N SER A 481 -17.76 -15.65 24.15
CA SER A 481 -17.46 -15.30 22.77
C SER A 481 -18.06 -16.28 21.76
N VAL A 482 -18.27 -15.79 20.54
CA VAL A 482 -18.63 -16.58 19.36
C VAL A 482 -17.75 -16.13 18.21
N THR A 483 -17.07 -17.08 17.55
CA THR A 483 -16.34 -16.86 16.31
C THR A 483 -17.16 -17.38 15.13
N LEU A 484 -17.39 -16.48 14.17
CA LEU A 484 -18.17 -16.69 12.97
C LEU A 484 -17.24 -16.76 11.76
N ALA A 485 -17.65 -17.51 10.74
CA ALA A 485 -17.07 -17.46 9.40
C ALA A 485 -18.17 -17.57 8.33
N TRP A 486 -17.93 -17.02 7.15
CA TRP A 486 -18.85 -17.06 6.00
C TRP A 486 -18.09 -17.21 4.68
N THR A 487 -18.81 -17.44 3.61
CA THR A 487 -18.29 -17.43 2.24
C THR A 487 -18.17 -15.98 1.78
N ALA A 488 -17.06 -15.64 1.13
CA ALA A 488 -16.82 -14.29 0.62
C ALA A 488 -17.92 -13.86 -0.36
N SER A 489 -18.35 -12.62 -0.24
CA SER A 489 -19.17 -11.95 -1.26
C SER A 489 -18.29 -11.51 -2.43
N THR A 490 -18.88 -11.46 -3.62
CA THR A 490 -18.35 -10.75 -4.80
C THR A 490 -19.09 -9.43 -4.99
N ASP A 491 -18.43 -8.52 -5.69
CA ASP A 491 -18.92 -7.19 -6.05
C ASP A 491 -18.36 -6.84 -7.44
N ASN A 492 -18.98 -5.89 -8.14
CA ASN A 492 -18.52 -5.42 -9.46
C ASN A 492 -17.20 -4.64 -9.38
N ARG A 493 -16.85 -4.05 -8.22
CA ARG A 493 -15.53 -3.47 -7.96
C ARG A 493 -14.78 -4.23 -6.88
N ALA A 494 -15.25 -4.14 -5.63
CA ALA A 494 -14.57 -4.78 -4.51
C ALA A 494 -15.43 -4.81 -3.24
N VAL A 495 -15.43 -5.95 -2.55
CA VAL A 495 -15.92 -6.03 -1.17
C VAL A 495 -14.82 -5.56 -0.23
N THR A 496 -15.02 -4.43 0.43
CA THR A 496 -14.03 -3.84 1.36
C THR A 496 -14.22 -4.30 2.80
N GLY A 497 -15.38 -4.86 3.12
CA GLY A 497 -15.56 -5.53 4.40
C GLY A 497 -16.97 -6.04 4.65
N TYR A 498 -17.18 -6.45 5.89
CA TYR A 498 -18.41 -7.06 6.36
C TYR A 498 -18.81 -6.43 7.69
N ASP A 499 -20.11 -6.17 7.84
CA ASP A 499 -20.74 -5.77 9.08
C ASP A 499 -21.40 -6.99 9.73
N ILE A 500 -21.13 -7.22 11.00
CA ILE A 500 -21.68 -8.32 11.79
C ILE A 500 -22.75 -7.75 12.71
N LEU A 501 -23.97 -8.26 12.57
CA LEU A 501 -25.10 -7.82 13.35
C LEU A 501 -25.55 -8.93 14.31
N ARG A 502 -25.74 -8.59 15.58
CA ARG A 502 -26.29 -9.45 16.63
C ARG A 502 -27.67 -8.94 17.01
N GLY A 503 -28.71 -9.73 16.75
CA GLY A 503 -30.11 -9.30 16.95
C GLY A 503 -30.49 -8.07 16.12
N GLY A 504 -29.87 -7.90 14.95
CA GLY A 504 -30.06 -6.73 14.08
C GLY A 504 -29.24 -5.49 14.45
N VAL A 505 -28.45 -5.53 15.53
CA VAL A 505 -27.57 -4.43 15.96
C VAL A 505 -26.13 -4.71 15.54
N LEU A 506 -25.46 -3.74 14.93
CA LEU A 506 -24.05 -3.85 14.55
C LEU A 506 -23.17 -4.06 15.81
N VAL A 507 -22.42 -5.16 15.83
CA VAL A 507 -21.47 -5.47 16.92
C VAL A 507 -20.00 -5.35 16.50
N GLY A 508 -19.74 -5.24 15.19
CA GLY A 508 -18.41 -4.96 14.66
C GLY A 508 -18.34 -5.11 13.15
N SER A 509 -17.19 -4.74 12.59
CA SER A 509 -16.89 -4.91 11.17
C SER A 509 -15.49 -5.52 10.99
N THR A 510 -15.28 -6.19 9.86
CA THR A 510 -14.00 -6.84 9.50
C THR A 510 -13.82 -6.89 7.99
N ALA A 511 -12.59 -6.87 7.50
CA ALA A 511 -12.28 -7.11 6.09
C ALA A 511 -12.19 -8.63 5.77
N SER A 512 -11.93 -9.45 6.79
CA SER A 512 -11.83 -10.90 6.66
C SER A 512 -13.21 -11.57 6.61
N THR A 513 -13.28 -12.80 6.11
CA THR A 513 -14.51 -13.63 6.15
C THR A 513 -14.73 -14.35 7.49
N SER A 514 -14.20 -13.77 8.58
CA SER A 514 -14.36 -14.26 9.94
C SER A 514 -14.35 -13.11 10.95
N PHE A 515 -15.08 -13.30 12.05
CA PHE A 515 -15.20 -12.33 13.13
C PHE A 515 -15.44 -13.02 14.47
N THR A 516 -14.77 -12.55 15.53
CA THR A 516 -15.02 -13.00 16.90
C THR A 516 -15.74 -11.92 17.68
N ASP A 517 -16.98 -12.20 18.05
CA ASP A 517 -17.76 -11.37 18.96
C ASP A 517 -17.48 -11.82 20.40
N SER A 518 -17.20 -10.88 21.31
CA SER A 518 -16.73 -11.14 22.67
C SER A 518 -17.51 -10.32 23.71
N GLY A 519 -17.36 -10.67 24.99
CA GLY A 519 -18.12 -10.02 26.07
C GLY A 519 -19.58 -10.50 26.15
N LEU A 520 -19.87 -11.69 25.64
CA LEU A 520 -21.18 -12.30 25.68
C LEU A 520 -21.50 -12.86 27.07
N GLY A 521 -22.78 -12.87 27.43
CA GLY A 521 -23.27 -13.67 28.55
C GLY A 521 -23.21 -15.17 28.25
N ALA A 522 -22.92 -15.96 29.28
CA ALA A 522 -22.93 -17.42 29.23
C ALA A 522 -24.36 -17.98 29.08
N SER A 523 -24.49 -19.19 28.52
CA SER A 523 -25.77 -19.88 28.30
C SER A 523 -26.84 -19.00 27.65
N SER A 524 -26.42 -18.04 26.82
CA SER A 524 -27.30 -17.00 26.27
C SER A 524 -27.45 -17.22 24.78
N SER A 525 -28.68 -17.06 24.29
CA SER A 525 -28.98 -17.18 22.86
C SER A 525 -28.78 -15.85 22.15
N TYR A 526 -28.02 -15.89 21.06
CA TYR A 526 -27.77 -14.79 20.14
C TYR A 526 -28.18 -15.19 18.73
N SER A 527 -28.44 -14.21 17.87
CA SER A 527 -28.73 -14.43 16.46
C SER A 527 -27.85 -13.50 15.64
N TYR A 528 -27.07 -14.07 14.72
CA TYR A 528 -26.12 -13.33 13.90
C TYR A 528 -26.55 -13.26 12.45
N THR A 529 -26.32 -12.11 11.83
CA THR A 529 -26.37 -11.94 10.37
C THR A 529 -25.15 -11.16 9.92
N VAL A 530 -24.72 -11.37 8.68
CA VAL A 530 -23.59 -10.64 8.09
C VAL A 530 -24.03 -9.98 6.79
N ARG A 531 -23.59 -8.74 6.56
CA ARG A 531 -23.75 -8.04 5.28
C ARG A 531 -22.38 -7.57 4.80
N ALA A 532 -22.12 -7.71 3.51
CA ALA A 532 -20.96 -7.15 2.84
C ALA A 532 -21.17 -5.67 2.50
N LYS A 533 -20.07 -4.92 2.46
CA LYS A 533 -19.99 -3.52 2.01
C LYS A 533 -18.81 -3.32 1.06
N ASP A 534 -18.94 -2.37 0.15
CA ASP A 534 -17.91 -1.98 -0.80
C ASP A 534 -17.21 -0.67 -0.40
N ALA A 535 -16.33 -0.16 -1.26
CA ALA A 535 -15.61 1.10 -1.04
C ALA A 535 -16.50 2.34 -1.22
N ALA A 536 -17.60 2.22 -1.98
CA ALA A 536 -18.51 3.33 -2.28
C ALA A 536 -19.61 3.51 -1.22
N GLY A 537 -19.74 2.58 -0.29
CA GLY A 537 -20.73 2.58 0.78
C GLY A 537 -22.01 1.81 0.44
N ASN A 538 -22.05 1.06 -0.67
CA ASN A 538 -23.15 0.15 -0.94
C ASN A 538 -23.07 -1.04 0.01
N VAL A 539 -24.24 -1.49 0.47
CA VAL A 539 -24.36 -2.55 1.47
C VAL A 539 -25.33 -3.60 0.97
N SER A 540 -24.87 -4.84 0.93
CA SER A 540 -25.70 -6.00 0.58
C SER A 540 -26.87 -6.19 1.56
N ALA A 541 -27.88 -6.97 1.15
CA ALA A 541 -28.83 -7.51 2.12
C ALA A 541 -28.11 -8.43 3.13
N ALA A 542 -28.66 -8.53 4.34
CA ALA A 542 -28.10 -9.39 5.37
C ALA A 542 -28.25 -10.88 5.01
N SER A 543 -27.27 -11.70 5.40
CA SER A 543 -27.33 -13.16 5.29
C SER A 543 -28.53 -13.74 6.01
N ALA A 544 -28.82 -15.03 5.78
CA ALA A 544 -29.71 -15.79 6.65
C ALA A 544 -29.24 -15.71 8.12
N ALA A 545 -30.20 -15.57 9.04
CA ALA A 545 -29.92 -15.46 10.46
C ALA A 545 -29.41 -16.80 11.02
N LEU A 546 -28.30 -16.74 11.76
CA LEU A 546 -27.69 -17.87 12.43
C LEU A 546 -27.93 -17.78 13.95
N PRO A 547 -28.81 -18.62 14.51
CA PRO A 547 -28.97 -18.72 15.96
C PRO A 547 -27.76 -19.44 16.58
N VAL A 548 -27.22 -18.88 17.67
CA VAL A 548 -26.09 -19.42 18.41
C VAL A 548 -26.34 -19.27 19.90
N THR A 549 -26.18 -20.35 20.66
CA THR A 549 -26.17 -20.30 22.12
C THR A 549 -24.73 -20.41 22.62
N THR A 550 -24.25 -19.42 23.37
CA THR A 550 -22.94 -19.47 24.03
C THR A 550 -22.90 -20.62 25.03
N ASP A 551 -21.70 -21.12 25.29
CA ASP A 551 -21.54 -22.21 26.24
C ASP A 551 -21.85 -21.73 27.67
N GLY A 552 -22.09 -22.68 28.58
CA GLY A 552 -22.17 -22.36 30.00
C GLY A 552 -20.85 -21.76 30.49
N GLY A 553 -20.91 -20.87 31.48
CA GLY A 553 -19.76 -20.20 32.08
C GLY A 553 -18.65 -21.17 32.42
N SER A 554 -17.63 -21.28 31.56
CA SER A 554 -16.43 -22.06 31.86
C SER A 554 -15.47 -21.12 32.56
N THR A 555 -15.55 -21.04 33.88
CA THR A 555 -14.51 -20.39 34.69
C THR A 555 -13.22 -21.21 34.55
N GLY A 556 -12.36 -20.78 33.63
CA GLY A 556 -10.91 -21.00 33.58
C GLY A 556 -10.40 -22.43 33.58
N THR A 557 -9.68 -22.81 32.52
CA THR A 557 -8.54 -23.74 32.65
C THR A 557 -7.39 -23.04 33.38
N GLY A 558 -7.62 -22.59 34.61
CA GLY A 558 -6.53 -22.24 35.51
C GLY A 558 -5.62 -23.47 35.62
N ALA A 559 -4.31 -23.28 35.72
CA ALA A 559 -3.42 -24.39 36.01
C ALA A 559 -3.91 -25.08 37.29
N LEU A 560 -4.37 -26.32 37.19
CA LEU A 560 -4.75 -27.13 38.33
C LEU A 560 -3.61 -28.10 38.63
N LYS A 561 -3.58 -28.64 39.83
CA LYS A 561 -2.82 -29.86 40.15
C LYS A 561 -3.55 -30.65 41.22
N VAL A 562 -3.19 -31.93 41.36
CA VAL A 562 -3.64 -32.75 42.48
C VAL A 562 -2.46 -33.14 43.35
N GLN A 563 -2.69 -33.06 44.65
CA GLN A 563 -1.80 -33.63 45.65
C GLN A 563 -2.45 -34.84 46.28
N TYR A 564 -1.65 -35.88 46.48
CA TYR A 564 -2.06 -37.14 47.07
C TYR A 564 -1.27 -37.37 48.35
N ARG A 565 -1.89 -38.05 49.31
CA ARG A 565 -1.25 -38.63 50.48
C ARG A 565 -1.78 -40.04 50.62
N ASN A 566 -0.86 -41.01 50.70
CA ASN A 566 -1.23 -42.38 50.98
C ASN A 566 -1.61 -42.51 52.47
N THR A 567 -2.83 -42.94 52.73
CA THR A 567 -3.32 -43.27 54.08
C THR A 567 -3.51 -44.78 54.26
N ASP A 568 -3.08 -45.57 53.28
CA ASP A 568 -3.04 -47.01 53.31
C ASP A 568 -1.61 -47.54 53.57
N SER A 569 -1.40 -48.10 54.76
CA SER A 569 -0.10 -48.66 55.15
C SER A 569 0.17 -50.06 54.57
N SER A 570 -0.83 -50.72 53.95
CA SER A 570 -0.67 -52.03 53.33
C SER A 570 -0.81 -51.90 51.80
N PRO A 571 0.06 -52.52 50.98
CA PRO A 571 -0.17 -52.64 49.53
C PRO A 571 -1.07 -53.82 49.15
N THR A 572 -1.57 -54.55 50.14
CA THR A 572 -2.49 -55.65 49.96
C THR A 572 -3.57 -55.54 51.04
N ASP A 573 -4.68 -54.90 50.71
CA ASP A 573 -5.88 -54.78 51.57
C ASP A 573 -7.15 -54.94 50.71
N ASN A 574 -8.30 -55.17 51.33
CA ASN A 574 -9.59 -55.26 50.65
C ASN A 574 -10.20 -53.90 50.30
N GLN A 575 -9.49 -52.81 50.57
CA GLN A 575 -9.89 -51.44 50.23
C GLN A 575 -8.69 -50.66 49.75
N ILE A 576 -8.87 -49.78 48.76
CA ILE A 576 -7.89 -48.74 48.41
C ILE A 576 -8.32 -47.46 49.12
N ARG A 577 -7.41 -46.84 49.89
CA ARG A 577 -7.66 -45.57 50.59
C ARG A 577 -6.76 -44.47 50.05
N MET A 578 -7.37 -43.36 49.66
CA MET A 578 -6.66 -42.23 49.08
C MET A 578 -7.09 -40.92 49.73
N SER A 579 -6.12 -40.06 50.02
CA SER A 579 -6.37 -38.68 50.43
C SER A 579 -5.88 -37.73 49.34
N LEU A 580 -6.78 -36.92 48.81
CA LEU A 580 -6.54 -36.02 47.68
C LEU A 580 -6.85 -34.58 48.06
N GLN A 581 -6.15 -33.64 47.43
CA GLN A 581 -6.61 -32.24 47.34
C GLN A 581 -6.27 -31.66 45.97
N VAL A 582 -7.22 -30.95 45.36
CA VAL A 582 -7.01 -30.21 44.11
C VAL A 582 -6.56 -28.80 44.47
N VAL A 583 -5.49 -28.33 43.83
CA VAL A 583 -4.91 -27.00 44.04
C VAL A 583 -5.03 -26.21 42.75
N ASN A 584 -5.53 -24.98 42.84
CA ASN A 584 -5.52 -24.04 41.73
C ASN A 584 -4.20 -23.24 41.76
N THR A 585 -3.29 -23.56 40.85
CA THR A 585 -2.01 -22.87 40.66
C THR A 585 -2.10 -21.76 39.61
N GLY A 586 -3.26 -21.57 38.99
CA GLY A 586 -3.53 -20.49 38.05
C GLY A 586 -3.83 -19.16 38.75
N THR A 587 -4.12 -18.15 37.92
CA THR A 587 -4.39 -16.77 38.35
C THR A 587 -5.88 -16.43 38.44
N SER A 588 -6.76 -17.36 38.07
CA SER A 588 -8.22 -17.17 38.01
C SER A 588 -8.95 -18.28 38.75
N ALA A 589 -10.16 -18.01 39.22
CA ALA A 589 -10.99 -19.00 39.90
C ALA A 589 -11.49 -20.08 38.93
N VAL A 590 -11.67 -21.31 39.43
CA VAL A 590 -12.11 -22.49 38.66
C VAL A 590 -13.43 -23.03 39.23
N ASP A 591 -14.38 -23.39 38.37
CA ASP A 591 -15.66 -24.01 38.76
C ASP A 591 -15.42 -25.49 38.97
N LEU A 592 -15.61 -25.91 40.22
CA LEU A 592 -15.40 -27.29 40.63
C LEU A 592 -16.41 -28.25 40.00
N SER A 593 -17.57 -27.76 39.53
CA SER A 593 -18.55 -28.60 38.82
C SER A 593 -17.98 -29.24 37.55
N GLN A 594 -16.95 -28.62 36.97
CA GLN A 594 -16.27 -29.09 35.77
C GLN A 594 -15.00 -29.89 36.06
N VAL A 595 -14.58 -29.97 37.33
CA VAL A 595 -13.30 -30.58 37.71
C VAL A 595 -13.51 -32.02 38.11
N THR A 596 -12.78 -32.93 37.46
CA THR A 596 -12.66 -34.32 37.91
C THR A 596 -11.20 -34.73 38.09
N VAL A 597 -10.98 -35.72 38.95
CA VAL A 597 -9.68 -36.31 39.28
C VAL A 597 -9.78 -37.81 39.06
N ARG A 598 -8.82 -38.40 38.35
CA ARG A 598 -8.80 -39.84 38.05
C ARG A 598 -7.62 -40.53 38.71
N TYR A 599 -7.91 -41.39 39.69
CA TYR A 599 -6.95 -42.30 40.31
C TYR A 599 -7.03 -43.66 39.62
N TRP A 600 -5.96 -44.07 38.95
CA TRP A 600 -5.87 -45.27 38.11
C TRP A 600 -5.32 -46.46 38.89
N PHE A 601 -6.00 -47.60 38.75
CA PHE A 601 -5.69 -48.85 39.45
C PHE A 601 -6.07 -50.07 38.61
N THR A 602 -5.69 -51.26 39.08
CA THR A 602 -6.12 -52.55 38.54
C THR A 602 -6.97 -53.28 39.59
N PRO A 603 -8.16 -53.81 39.21
CA PRO A 603 -9.05 -54.43 40.18
C PRO A 603 -8.64 -55.80 40.70
N GLU A 604 -7.76 -56.51 39.98
CA GLU A 604 -7.45 -57.92 40.16
C GLU A 604 -8.63 -58.90 40.09
N ALA A 605 -8.31 -60.16 39.79
CA ALA A 605 -9.27 -61.27 39.75
C ALA A 605 -10.51 -61.04 38.85
N GLY A 606 -10.45 -60.11 37.88
CA GLY A 606 -11.55 -59.80 36.97
C GLY A 606 -12.73 -59.03 37.58
N ALA A 607 -12.54 -58.41 38.75
CA ALA A 607 -13.60 -57.63 39.40
C ALA A 607 -14.04 -56.45 38.52
N SER A 608 -15.36 -56.27 38.40
CA SER A 608 -15.98 -55.22 37.57
C SER A 608 -17.02 -54.38 38.34
N THR A 609 -17.30 -54.72 39.60
CA THR A 609 -18.24 -54.02 40.45
C THR A 609 -17.58 -53.54 41.74
N PHE A 610 -17.79 -52.27 42.06
CA PHE A 610 -17.10 -51.58 43.15
C PHE A 610 -18.09 -50.81 44.01
N SER A 611 -17.80 -50.72 45.30
CA SER A 611 -18.40 -49.75 46.21
C SER A 611 -17.39 -48.66 46.49
N THR A 612 -17.86 -47.41 46.56
CA THR A 612 -17.02 -46.23 46.80
C THR A 612 -17.63 -45.39 47.91
N SER A 613 -16.79 -44.84 48.78
CA SER A 613 -17.20 -44.01 49.92
C SER A 613 -16.31 -42.77 50.02
N CYS A 614 -16.90 -41.65 50.42
CA CYS A 614 -16.17 -40.50 50.95
C CYS A 614 -16.17 -40.59 52.48
N ASP A 615 -15.01 -40.83 53.08
CA ASP A 615 -14.87 -40.96 54.53
C ASP A 615 -14.74 -39.57 55.20
N TYR A 616 -14.16 -38.59 54.50
CA TYR A 616 -14.07 -37.19 54.95
C TYR A 616 -13.80 -36.22 53.78
N ALA A 617 -14.32 -35.00 53.82
CA ALA A 617 -13.92 -33.94 52.91
C ALA A 617 -14.07 -32.57 53.57
N VAL A 618 -13.09 -31.67 53.43
CA VAL A 618 -13.14 -30.29 53.96
C VAL A 618 -14.36 -29.53 53.42
N ARG A 619 -14.78 -29.82 52.19
CA ARG A 619 -15.98 -29.22 51.56
C ARG A 619 -17.27 -30.01 51.81
N GLY A 620 -17.21 -31.06 52.61
CA GLY A 620 -18.32 -31.96 52.92
C GLY A 620 -18.50 -33.05 51.86
N CYS A 621 -18.60 -34.30 52.31
CA CYS A 621 -18.72 -35.47 51.41
C CYS A 621 -19.96 -35.43 50.50
N GLY A 622 -21.05 -34.77 50.92
CA GLY A 622 -22.24 -34.60 50.07
C GLY A 622 -21.98 -33.77 48.80
N THR A 623 -20.86 -33.05 48.73
CA THR A 623 -20.49 -32.26 47.54
C THR A 623 -19.54 -32.99 46.59
N VAL A 624 -18.95 -34.11 47.01
CA VAL A 624 -17.95 -34.87 46.25
C VAL A 624 -18.63 -36.04 45.55
N THR A 625 -18.52 -36.09 44.22
CA THR A 625 -18.96 -37.25 43.43
C THR A 625 -17.81 -38.22 43.30
N HIS A 626 -18.07 -39.53 43.37
CA HIS A 626 -17.04 -40.54 43.20
C HIS A 626 -17.62 -41.81 42.56
N THR A 627 -16.99 -42.30 41.49
CA THR A 627 -17.40 -43.55 40.84
C THR A 627 -16.22 -44.25 40.20
N VAL A 628 -16.23 -45.58 40.17
CA VAL A 628 -15.24 -46.34 39.41
C VAL A 628 -15.71 -46.49 37.97
N ARG A 629 -14.79 -46.34 37.02
CA ARG A 629 -15.02 -46.58 35.58
C ARG A 629 -13.91 -47.45 35.00
N PRO A 630 -14.22 -48.29 33.99
CA PRO A 630 -13.19 -48.95 33.20
C PRO A 630 -12.43 -47.91 32.35
N ALA A 631 -11.13 -48.13 32.16
CA ALA A 631 -10.34 -47.37 31.22
C ALA A 631 -10.79 -47.68 29.78
N SER A 632 -10.92 -46.65 28.93
CA SER A 632 -11.19 -46.86 27.49
C SER A 632 -10.01 -47.49 26.76
N ALA A 633 -8.79 -47.30 27.27
CA ALA A 633 -7.56 -47.93 26.82
C ALA A 633 -6.78 -48.42 28.06
N PRO A 634 -6.98 -49.68 28.49
CA PRO A 634 -6.27 -50.24 29.64
C PRO A 634 -4.75 -50.27 29.43
N ALA A 635 -3.99 -49.89 30.44
CA ALA A 635 -2.53 -49.98 30.49
C ALA A 635 -2.08 -50.78 31.74
N PRO A 636 -0.81 -51.26 31.81
CA PRO A 636 -0.30 -51.93 33.01
C PRO A 636 -0.50 -51.07 34.27
N GLY A 637 -1.18 -51.63 35.28
CA GLY A 637 -1.50 -50.91 36.52
C GLY A 637 -2.69 -49.94 36.43
N ALA A 638 -3.37 -49.83 35.28
CA ALA A 638 -4.40 -48.83 35.02
C ALA A 638 -5.53 -49.35 34.13
N SER A 639 -6.16 -50.46 34.50
CA SER A 639 -7.34 -50.94 33.76
C SER A 639 -8.63 -50.24 34.16
N HIS A 640 -8.66 -49.61 35.33
CA HIS A 640 -9.80 -48.88 35.88
C HIS A 640 -9.32 -47.56 36.51
N TYR A 641 -10.26 -46.65 36.78
CA TYR A 641 -10.00 -45.47 37.59
C TYR A 641 -11.18 -45.14 38.50
N LEU A 642 -10.88 -44.63 39.69
CA LEU A 642 -11.82 -43.87 40.49
C LEU A 642 -11.84 -42.43 39.98
N GLU A 643 -12.99 -42.00 39.45
CA GLU A 643 -13.25 -40.62 39.07
C GLU A 643 -13.92 -39.89 40.23
N ALA A 644 -13.20 -38.96 40.85
CA ALA A 644 -13.70 -38.04 41.84
C ALA A 644 -14.03 -36.69 41.19
N GLY A 645 -15.12 -36.04 41.59
CA GLY A 645 -15.52 -34.72 41.08
C GLY A 645 -16.33 -33.96 42.12
N PHE A 646 -16.94 -32.85 41.71
CA PHE A 646 -17.70 -32.00 42.61
C PHE A 646 -19.06 -31.67 42.01
N SER A 647 -20.09 -31.65 42.85
CA SER A 647 -21.46 -31.26 42.46
C SER A 647 -21.62 -29.76 42.18
N GLY A 648 -20.65 -28.94 42.59
CA GLY A 648 -20.61 -27.50 42.35
C GLY A 648 -19.61 -26.77 43.24
N GLY A 649 -19.53 -25.45 43.09
CA GLY A 649 -18.68 -24.55 43.88
C GLY A 649 -17.49 -24.02 43.09
N THR A 650 -16.72 -23.11 43.69
CA THR A 650 -15.61 -22.42 43.01
C THR A 650 -14.33 -22.52 43.83
N LEU A 651 -13.20 -22.76 43.15
CA LEU A 651 -11.85 -22.80 43.70
C LEU A 651 -11.07 -21.55 43.27
N ALA A 652 -10.88 -20.62 44.20
CA ALA A 652 -10.13 -19.39 43.95
C ALA A 652 -8.66 -19.66 43.54
N ALA A 653 -8.04 -18.70 42.85
CA ALA A 653 -6.62 -18.74 42.50
C ALA A 653 -5.75 -18.91 43.76
N GLY A 654 -4.79 -19.83 43.71
CA GLY A 654 -3.90 -20.16 44.84
C GLY A 654 -4.53 -20.99 45.96
N ALA A 655 -5.83 -21.30 45.90
CA ALA A 655 -6.52 -22.09 46.92
C ALA A 655 -6.46 -23.60 46.63
N SER A 656 -6.71 -24.42 47.67
CA SER A 656 -6.97 -25.86 47.52
C SER A 656 -8.39 -26.24 47.90
N THR A 657 -8.83 -27.42 47.47
CA THR A 657 -10.10 -27.99 47.93
C THR A 657 -10.09 -28.32 49.43
N GLY A 658 -8.91 -28.33 50.06
CA GLY A 658 -8.69 -29.05 51.30
C GLY A 658 -8.74 -30.56 51.07
N GLU A 659 -8.48 -31.31 52.14
CA GLU A 659 -8.43 -32.78 52.12
C GLU A 659 -9.77 -33.42 51.74
N ILE A 660 -9.67 -34.45 50.91
CA ILE A 660 -10.75 -35.35 50.49
C ILE A 660 -10.23 -36.79 50.68
N GLN A 661 -10.83 -37.54 51.60
CA GLN A 661 -10.52 -38.93 51.88
C GLN A 661 -11.56 -39.82 51.20
N LEU A 662 -11.11 -40.58 50.20
CA LEU A 662 -11.94 -41.52 49.45
C LEU A 662 -11.46 -42.94 49.69
N ARG A 663 -12.41 -43.87 49.57
CA ARG A 663 -12.17 -45.28 49.69
C ARG A 663 -12.98 -46.06 48.67
N LEU A 664 -12.41 -47.13 48.14
CA LEU A 664 -13.14 -48.07 47.29
C LEU A 664 -12.84 -49.51 47.69
N ASN A 665 -13.82 -50.39 47.50
CA ASN A 665 -13.67 -51.83 47.65
C ASN A 665 -14.42 -52.57 46.54
N LYS A 666 -13.98 -53.78 46.22
CA LYS A 666 -14.74 -54.69 45.34
C LYS A 666 -16.01 -55.15 46.05
N SER A 667 -17.05 -55.48 45.29
CA SER A 667 -18.30 -56.00 45.88
C SER A 667 -18.12 -57.30 46.67
N ASP A 668 -17.11 -58.11 46.32
CA ASP A 668 -16.79 -59.37 46.98
C ASP A 668 -15.79 -59.25 48.15
N TRP A 669 -15.30 -58.03 48.43
CA TRP A 669 -14.28 -57.75 49.45
C TRP A 669 -12.96 -58.52 49.28
N SER A 670 -12.66 -59.04 48.09
CA SER A 670 -11.36 -59.64 47.82
C SER A 670 -10.25 -58.58 47.80
N PRO A 671 -9.01 -58.92 48.21
CA PRO A 671 -7.92 -57.96 48.33
C PRO A 671 -7.48 -57.39 46.97
N PHE A 672 -7.03 -56.14 46.97
CA PHE A 672 -6.27 -55.53 45.88
C PHE A 672 -4.79 -55.87 46.02
N GLN A 673 -4.07 -55.87 44.88
CA GLN A 673 -2.63 -55.65 44.88
C GLN A 673 -2.46 -54.22 44.41
N GLU A 674 -2.03 -53.34 45.31
CA GLU A 674 -2.01 -51.92 44.99
C GLU A 674 -0.60 -51.45 44.61
N ALA A 675 0.44 -52.25 44.89
CA ALA A 675 1.83 -51.90 44.60
C ALA A 675 2.12 -51.72 43.09
N ASP A 676 1.31 -52.33 42.23
CA ASP A 676 1.37 -52.22 40.78
C ASP A 676 0.38 -51.20 40.19
N ASP A 677 -0.45 -50.55 41.03
CA ASP A 677 -1.37 -49.51 40.57
C ASP A 677 -0.64 -48.27 40.08
N TYR A 678 -1.08 -47.75 38.92
CA TYR A 678 -0.44 -46.62 38.26
C TYR A 678 -0.45 -45.36 39.13
N SER A 679 -1.54 -45.08 39.83
CA SER A 679 -1.67 -43.87 40.66
C SER A 679 -1.14 -44.04 42.08
N ARG A 680 -0.78 -45.25 42.53
CA ARG A 680 -0.30 -45.43 43.91
C ARG A 680 1.07 -44.79 44.09
N ALA A 681 1.21 -44.09 45.20
CA ALA A 681 2.49 -43.65 45.75
C ALA A 681 2.56 -43.97 47.24
N THR A 682 3.76 -43.93 47.83
CA THR A 682 4.02 -44.32 49.22
C THR A 682 4.18 -43.13 50.17
N ASN A 683 3.98 -41.90 49.67
CA ASN A 683 4.16 -40.69 50.44
C ASN A 683 3.09 -40.54 51.55
N THR A 684 3.54 -40.31 52.79
CA THR A 684 2.70 -40.12 53.98
C THR A 684 2.36 -38.66 54.27
N ALA A 685 2.87 -37.73 53.46
CA ALA A 685 2.50 -36.31 53.42
C ALA A 685 1.96 -35.94 52.03
N TYR A 686 1.16 -34.87 51.92
CA TYR A 686 0.68 -34.40 50.63
C TYR A 686 1.84 -34.02 49.70
N ALA A 687 1.87 -34.63 48.52
CA ALA A 687 2.83 -34.35 47.46
C ALA A 687 2.11 -34.30 46.11
N ASP A 688 2.67 -33.54 45.16
CA ASP A 688 2.17 -33.47 43.79
C ASP A 688 2.19 -34.87 43.15
N ALA A 689 1.03 -35.37 42.71
CA ALA A 689 0.89 -36.72 42.21
C ALA A 689 0.64 -36.74 40.70
N SER A 690 1.71 -36.61 39.93
CA SER A 690 1.63 -36.51 38.46
C SER A 690 0.93 -37.70 37.79
N ARG A 691 0.92 -38.88 38.42
CA ARG A 691 0.23 -40.09 37.94
C ARG A 691 -1.27 -40.13 38.29
N ILE A 692 -1.83 -39.03 38.75
CA ILE A 692 -3.27 -38.82 38.94
C ILE A 692 -3.67 -37.65 38.05
N GLY A 693 -4.60 -37.89 37.13
CA GLY A 693 -5.02 -36.88 36.15
C GLY A 693 -6.10 -35.96 36.71
N VAL A 694 -5.95 -34.65 36.49
CA VAL A 694 -6.99 -33.64 36.75
C VAL A 694 -7.57 -33.18 35.42
N TYR A 695 -8.89 -33.19 35.30
CA TYR A 695 -9.60 -32.84 34.08
C TYR A 695 -10.53 -31.65 34.34
N VAL A 696 -10.66 -30.79 33.34
CA VAL A 696 -11.69 -29.75 33.27
C VAL A 696 -12.58 -30.09 32.07
N GLY A 697 -13.83 -30.45 32.33
CA GLY A 697 -14.68 -31.12 31.35
C GLY A 697 -14.05 -32.45 30.92
N SER A 698 -13.78 -32.60 29.62
CA SER A 698 -13.11 -33.79 29.06
C SER A 698 -11.60 -33.62 28.86
N THR A 699 -11.04 -32.44 29.12
CA THR A 699 -9.65 -32.11 28.81
C THR A 699 -8.74 -32.35 30.00
N LEU A 700 -7.63 -33.07 29.80
CA LEU A 700 -6.60 -33.25 30.83
C LEU A 700 -5.92 -31.90 31.11
N ALA A 701 -6.18 -31.33 32.28
CA ALA A 701 -5.64 -30.06 32.72
C ALA A 701 -4.29 -30.22 33.44
N TRP A 702 -4.05 -31.36 34.10
CA TRP A 702 -2.78 -31.65 34.79
C TRP A 702 -2.56 -33.13 35.07
N GLY A 703 -1.29 -33.52 35.17
CA GLY A 703 -0.86 -34.91 35.38
C GLY A 703 -0.68 -35.66 34.06
N THR A 704 -0.45 -36.96 34.16
CA THR A 704 -0.31 -37.88 33.03
C THR A 704 -1.38 -38.96 33.14
N ALA A 705 -2.19 -39.10 32.09
CA ALA A 705 -2.99 -40.29 31.90
C ALA A 705 -2.07 -41.46 31.48
N PRO A 706 -2.36 -42.69 31.91
CA PRO A 706 -1.60 -43.89 31.56
C PRO A 706 -1.64 -44.26 30.08
#